data_AF-A0A369HCY8-F1
#
_entry.id   AF-A0A369HCY8-F1
#
_cell.length_a   1.000
_cell.length_b   1.000
_cell.length_c   1.000
_cell.angle_alpha   90.00
_cell.angle_beta   90.00
_cell.angle_gamma   90.00
#
_symmetry.space_group_name_H-M   'P 1'
#
loop_
_entity.id
_entity.type
_entity.pdbx_description
1 polymer ?
#
loop_
_entity_poly.entity_id
_entity_poly.type
_entity_poly.pdbx_seq_one_letter_code
_entity_poly.pdbx_strand_id
1 'polypeptide(L)'
;MEGPITTPLTRLLGIQHPIMLAGMARVSGGKLAAAVSNAGGLGVIGGFQYTPDQLREIIAEMKAHLASPDLPFGVDLALPQIGGGARKTNHDYTGGKLSELIDITIESGAKLFASAVGVPPVEVIERLHRHGILIMNMVGHPRHAIKALDLGVDLVCAQGTEGGGHTGDVATSILIPAVVDVASRYRPKLLGGEKALVVAAGGIYDGRGLASSLVQGASGVWVGTRFVASSEANCSLEHKEAVVECGYSDTDRTLVLTGRPLRMKLNDYIKRWHGKPSEIRDLCDRGVVPIEHDFDNGAEDIDFPHLMGQVAGSIGKIQPAREIVRDMVDEAVEMIGLGSSYVTIPPLRAGRDVLGAAKTGSGKTLAFLIPAVERLQEARFKPRNGTGVIVVSPTRELALQIFGVARELMQYHSQTYGIVIGGANRKSEADKLAKGVNLLIATPGRLLDHLLNTTFVYKNLRCLIIDEADRILEVGFEDEMRQIVKVLATEDRQTMLFSATQTTKVEDLARISLRPGPLYINVDEGQQYSTVEGLEQGYVLCDADKRFILLFSFLLRMTQKKKKVIVFFSSCNSVKYYAELLNYIDCPVLDLYGKQKQQKRTNTFFEFTNAEHGILICTDVAARGLDIPAVDFIVQFDPPDNTRDYIHRVGRTARGANAKGRSLLFLQPNEVGFLAHLKEARVPVVEFEFPAKKIKNVQSQLEKLIGKNYYLQQSAKEAFRSYLHAYASHGLRSVYDVHKLDLAKVAKSFGFATPPRVDITVGQSLGRDKARRAYGSQPRQGSAFRARKRGGG
;
A
#
# COMPACT_ATOMS: atom_id res chain seq x y z
N MET A 1 22.07 -2.65 -8.66
CA MET A 1 21.22 -3.70 -8.06
C MET A 1 20.52 -3.05 -6.88
N GLU A 2 19.19 -2.94 -6.88
CA GLU A 2 18.45 -2.30 -5.78
C GLU A 2 18.17 -3.33 -4.70
N GLY A 3 18.56 -3.05 -3.45
CA GLY A 3 18.18 -3.84 -2.28
C GLY A 3 16.85 -3.39 -1.69
N PRO A 4 16.32 -4.12 -0.68
CA PRO A 4 15.03 -3.83 -0.06
C PRO A 4 14.99 -2.47 0.68
N ILE A 5 16.15 -1.90 1.02
CA ILE A 5 16.28 -0.54 1.56
C ILE A 5 17.19 0.27 0.64
N THR A 6 16.63 1.25 -0.05
CA THR A 6 17.38 2.15 -0.94
C THR A 6 17.46 3.56 -0.34
N THR A 7 18.68 4.10 -0.23
CA THR A 7 18.95 5.43 0.35
C THR A 7 19.82 6.27 -0.62
N PRO A 8 20.00 7.58 -0.39
CA PRO A 8 20.96 8.37 -1.16
C PRO A 8 22.38 7.77 -1.13
N LEU A 9 22.79 7.20 0.00
CA LEU A 9 24.09 6.54 0.16
C LEU A 9 24.20 5.28 -0.72
N THR A 10 23.16 4.44 -0.77
CA THR A 10 23.22 3.21 -1.58
C THR A 10 23.33 3.52 -3.08
N ARG A 11 22.61 4.54 -3.55
CA ARG A 11 22.71 5.02 -4.93
C ARG A 11 24.07 5.63 -5.24
N LEU A 12 24.59 6.44 -4.33
CA LEU A 12 25.88 7.11 -4.47
C LEU A 12 27.04 6.11 -4.55
N LEU A 13 27.03 5.08 -3.70
CA LEU A 13 28.11 4.09 -3.62
C LEU A 13 27.91 2.87 -4.52
N GLY A 14 26.71 2.66 -5.07
CA GLY A 14 26.38 1.49 -5.89
C GLY A 14 26.24 0.19 -5.09
N ILE A 15 25.83 0.27 -3.82
CA ILE A 15 25.61 -0.87 -2.91
C ILE A 15 24.12 -1.22 -2.80
N GLN A 16 23.80 -2.43 -2.33
CA GLN A 16 22.41 -2.90 -2.18
C GLN A 16 21.80 -2.48 -0.85
N HIS A 17 22.59 -2.47 0.22
CA HIS A 17 22.14 -2.21 1.58
C HIS A 17 22.91 -1.04 2.19
N PRO A 18 22.26 -0.17 2.97
CA PRO A 18 22.90 1.00 3.60
C PRO A 18 23.74 0.62 4.83
N ILE A 19 24.53 -0.43 4.73
CA ILE A 19 25.40 -0.98 5.78
C ILE A 19 26.84 -0.92 5.30
N MET A 20 27.70 -0.34 6.13
CA MET A 20 29.12 -0.19 5.89
C MET A 20 29.90 -0.85 7.02
N LEU A 21 30.94 -1.59 6.68
CA LEU A 21 31.90 -2.12 7.66
C LEU A 21 32.72 -0.97 8.24
N ALA A 22 32.88 -0.93 9.56
CA ALA A 22 33.80 0.01 10.17
C ALA A 22 35.26 -0.39 9.96
N GLY A 23 36.14 0.57 9.68
CA GLY A 23 37.58 0.36 9.55
C GLY A 23 38.28 0.12 10.89
N MET A 24 37.92 -0.95 11.60
CA MET A 24 38.56 -1.32 12.86
C MET A 24 39.95 -1.90 12.63
N ALA A 25 40.95 -1.25 13.24
CA ALA A 25 42.34 -1.68 13.22
C ALA A 25 42.49 -3.18 13.49
N ARG A 26 43.19 -3.89 12.60
CA ARG A 26 43.47 -5.33 12.67
C ARG A 26 42.25 -6.26 12.63
N VAL A 27 41.03 -5.77 12.73
CA VAL A 27 39.79 -6.57 12.60
C VAL A 27 39.30 -6.57 11.16
N SER A 28 39.24 -5.39 10.54
CA SER A 28 38.67 -5.17 9.20
C SER A 28 39.71 -5.39 8.09
N GLY A 29 40.18 -6.64 8.01
CA GLY A 29 41.07 -7.13 6.95
C GLY A 29 40.34 -7.47 5.64
N GLY A 30 41.07 -8.03 4.68
CA GLY A 30 40.59 -8.19 3.31
C GLY A 30 39.40 -9.14 3.20
N LYS A 31 39.44 -10.27 3.93
CA LYS A 31 38.34 -11.25 3.97
C LYS A 31 37.02 -10.66 4.48
N LEU A 32 37.06 -9.92 5.59
CA LEU A 32 35.85 -9.33 6.17
C LEU A 32 35.27 -8.23 5.28
N ALA A 33 36.13 -7.36 4.74
CA ALA A 33 35.69 -6.33 3.80
C ALA A 33 35.02 -6.95 2.56
N ALA A 34 35.64 -7.98 1.97
CA ALA A 34 35.06 -8.70 0.84
C ALA A 34 33.72 -9.35 1.19
N ALA A 35 33.61 -10.00 2.36
CA ALA A 35 32.37 -10.64 2.80
C ALA A 35 31.21 -9.66 2.95
N VAL A 36 31.46 -8.45 3.48
CA VAL A 36 30.44 -7.39 3.59
C VAL A 36 30.04 -6.84 2.21
N SER A 37 31.00 -6.58 1.31
CA SER A 37 30.70 -6.17 -0.06
C SER A 37 29.91 -7.23 -0.83
N ASN A 38 30.26 -8.51 -0.68
CA ASN A 38 29.54 -9.64 -1.30
C ASN A 38 28.11 -9.78 -0.77
N ALA A 39 27.88 -9.41 0.49
CA ALA A 39 26.56 -9.39 1.10
C ALA A 39 25.72 -8.17 0.70
N GLY A 40 26.24 -7.27 -0.13
CA GLY A 40 25.53 -6.10 -0.64
C GLY A 40 25.73 -4.81 0.15
N GLY A 41 26.56 -4.81 1.20
CA GLY A 41 27.00 -3.60 1.90
C GLY A 41 28.25 -2.97 1.27
N LEU A 42 28.90 -2.06 1.99
CA LEU A 42 30.24 -1.56 1.64
C LEU A 42 31.28 -2.14 2.60
N GLY A 43 32.16 -3.01 2.10
CA GLY A 43 33.37 -3.41 2.80
C GLY A 43 34.37 -2.25 2.89
N VAL A 44 34.96 -2.05 4.07
CA VAL A 44 35.98 -1.02 4.29
C VAL A 44 37.17 -1.65 5.00
N ILE A 45 38.35 -1.47 4.44
CA ILE A 45 39.61 -1.91 5.03
C ILE A 45 40.03 -0.90 6.11
N GLY A 46 40.29 -1.37 7.33
CA GLY A 46 40.67 -0.53 8.46
C GLY A 46 42.17 -0.45 8.68
N GLY A 47 42.79 0.69 8.37
CA GLY A 47 44.22 0.94 8.53
C GLY A 47 44.58 1.77 9.74
N PHE A 48 45.27 1.14 10.70
CA PHE A 48 45.97 1.83 11.79
C PHE A 48 47.45 1.47 11.71
N GLN A 49 48.29 2.47 11.46
CA GLN A 49 49.74 2.33 11.31
C GLN A 49 50.17 1.32 10.22
N TYR A 50 49.40 1.19 9.14
CA TYR A 50 49.78 0.33 8.03
C TYR A 50 50.96 0.89 7.23
N THR A 51 51.87 -0.01 6.88
CA THR A 51 52.83 0.27 5.82
C THR A 51 52.13 0.22 4.46
N PRO A 52 52.67 0.91 3.43
CA PRO A 52 52.20 0.79 2.06
C PRO A 52 52.06 -0.65 1.57
N ASP A 53 53.01 -1.53 1.90
CA ASP A 53 52.99 -2.93 1.48
C ASP A 53 51.86 -3.72 2.15
N GLN A 54 51.64 -3.50 3.46
CA GLN A 54 50.51 -4.10 4.17
C GLN A 54 49.17 -3.69 3.56
N LEU A 55 49.00 -2.41 3.22
CA LEU A 55 47.77 -1.94 2.59
C LEU A 55 47.55 -2.59 1.21
N ARG A 56 48.61 -2.70 0.39
CA ARG A 56 48.56 -3.38 -0.91
C ARG A 56 48.15 -4.85 -0.77
N GLU A 57 48.76 -5.57 0.17
CA GLU A 57 48.47 -6.99 0.43
C GLU A 57 47.02 -7.20 0.87
N ILE A 58 46.52 -6.37 1.79
CA ILE A 58 45.13 -6.47 2.29
C ILE A 58 44.12 -6.17 1.18
N ILE A 59 44.39 -5.17 0.34
CA ILE A 59 43.55 -4.85 -0.83
C ILE A 59 43.56 -6.01 -1.83
N ALA A 60 44.72 -6.61 -2.09
CA ALA A 60 44.85 -7.77 -2.98
C ALA A 60 44.06 -8.97 -2.44
N GLU A 61 44.18 -9.27 -1.13
CA GLU A 61 43.40 -10.32 -0.48
C GLU A 61 41.90 -10.06 -0.59
N MET A 62 41.45 -8.82 -0.30
CA MET A 62 40.04 -8.44 -0.43
C MET A 62 39.54 -8.69 -1.85
N LYS A 63 40.25 -8.17 -2.86
CA LYS A 63 39.86 -8.31 -4.27
C LYS A 63 39.78 -9.77 -4.70
N ALA A 64 40.67 -10.63 -4.19
CA ALA A 64 40.64 -12.07 -4.48
C ALA A 64 39.40 -12.78 -3.92
N HIS A 65 38.75 -12.22 -2.90
CA HIS A 65 37.55 -12.78 -2.26
C HIS A 65 36.24 -12.09 -2.70
N LEU A 66 36.30 -11.05 -3.55
CA LEU A 66 35.10 -10.42 -4.08
C LEU A 66 34.38 -11.34 -5.08
N ALA A 67 33.06 -11.42 -4.97
CA ALA A 67 32.21 -12.18 -5.88
C ALA A 67 32.13 -11.54 -7.28
N SER A 68 32.44 -10.24 -7.37
CA SER A 68 32.62 -9.52 -8.63
C SER A 68 33.68 -8.43 -8.46
N PRO A 69 34.58 -8.22 -9.43
CA PRO A 69 35.61 -7.19 -9.37
C PRO A 69 35.05 -5.76 -9.34
N ASP A 70 33.80 -5.57 -9.77
CA ASP A 70 33.14 -4.27 -9.83
C ASP A 70 32.50 -3.84 -8.50
N LEU A 71 32.52 -4.71 -7.48
CA LEU A 71 31.93 -4.39 -6.19
C LEU A 71 32.69 -3.23 -5.52
N PRO A 72 31.98 -2.21 -5.00
CA PRO A 72 32.61 -1.07 -4.36
C PRO A 72 33.19 -1.47 -3.00
N PHE A 73 34.26 -0.78 -2.61
CA PHE A 73 34.88 -0.89 -1.29
C PHE A 73 35.46 0.46 -0.87
N GLY A 74 35.82 0.57 0.41
CA GLY A 74 36.49 1.73 0.98
C GLY A 74 37.78 1.41 1.71
N VAL A 75 38.54 2.46 2.01
CA VAL A 75 39.76 2.42 2.84
C VAL A 75 39.60 3.45 3.95
N ASP A 76 39.87 3.05 5.19
CA ASP A 76 39.84 3.91 6.38
C ASP A 76 41.25 4.07 6.95
N LEU A 77 41.70 5.32 7.12
CA LEU A 77 42.98 5.64 7.76
C LEU A 77 42.77 6.57 8.95
N ALA A 78 43.47 6.29 10.05
CA ALA A 78 43.48 7.16 11.22
C ALA A 78 44.46 8.34 11.03
N LEU A 79 43.92 9.56 10.89
CA LEU A 79 44.70 10.78 10.62
C LEU A 79 44.52 11.81 11.76
N PRO A 80 45.22 11.66 12.90
CA PRO A 80 45.14 12.62 13.99
C PRO A 80 45.65 14.01 13.54
N GLN A 81 45.02 15.07 14.05
CA GLN A 81 45.53 16.42 13.86
C GLN A 81 46.91 16.58 14.54
N ILE A 82 47.88 17.12 13.83
CA ILE A 82 49.22 17.46 14.33
C ILE A 82 49.36 18.98 14.35
N GLY A 83 49.84 19.54 15.46
CA GLY A 83 49.95 21.00 15.65
C GLY A 83 48.58 21.73 15.82
N GLY A 84 48.61 23.06 15.90
CA GLY A 84 47.41 23.90 15.91
C GLY A 84 46.39 23.59 17.02
N GLY A 85 46.85 23.42 18.26
CA GLY A 85 45.99 23.08 19.41
C GLY A 85 45.64 21.59 19.53
N ALA A 86 46.29 20.71 18.78
CA ALA A 86 46.20 19.26 18.95
C ALA A 86 46.64 18.79 20.34
N ARG A 87 46.18 17.60 20.76
CA ARG A 87 46.67 16.94 21.98
C ARG A 87 48.16 16.67 21.85
N LYS A 88 48.91 16.86 22.94
CA LYS A 88 50.37 16.65 22.95
C LYS A 88 50.77 15.20 22.67
N THR A 89 49.88 14.24 22.93
CA THR A 89 50.05 12.81 22.64
C THR A 89 49.79 12.45 21.17
N ASN A 90 49.30 13.38 20.34
CA ASN A 90 49.07 13.10 18.92
C ASN A 90 50.41 13.04 18.17
N HIS A 91 50.59 11.98 17.38
CA HIS A 91 51.71 11.82 16.44
C HIS A 91 51.19 11.32 15.09
N ASP A 92 52.03 11.40 14.04
CA ASP A 92 51.67 10.90 12.72
C ASP A 92 51.62 9.36 12.70
N TYR A 93 50.41 8.81 12.59
CA TYR A 93 50.22 7.37 12.52
C TYR A 93 50.65 6.76 11.19
N THR A 94 50.92 7.58 10.16
CA THR A 94 51.40 7.10 8.85
C THR A 94 52.92 7.03 8.76
N GLY A 95 53.64 7.55 9.76
CA GLY A 95 55.11 7.59 9.76
C GLY A 95 55.69 8.32 8.54
N GLY A 96 55.04 9.40 8.09
CA GLY A 96 55.43 10.19 6.93
C GLY A 96 55.01 9.59 5.58
N LYS A 97 54.25 8.49 5.55
CA LYS A 97 53.90 7.75 4.33
C LYS A 97 52.48 8.03 3.81
N LEU A 98 51.79 9.04 4.34
CA LEU A 98 50.42 9.38 3.95
C LEU A 98 50.25 9.50 2.43
N SER A 99 51.16 10.18 1.72
CA SER A 99 51.05 10.33 0.26
C SER A 99 51.01 8.98 -0.46
N GLU A 100 51.87 8.03 -0.10
CA GLU A 100 51.92 6.71 -0.73
C GLU A 100 50.67 5.88 -0.42
N LEU A 101 50.13 5.97 0.81
CA LEU A 101 48.88 5.33 1.18
C LEU A 101 47.69 5.87 0.38
N ILE A 102 47.68 7.19 0.10
CA ILE A 102 46.67 7.81 -0.77
C ILE A 102 46.83 7.35 -2.23
N ASP A 103 48.06 7.20 -2.72
CA ASP A 103 48.31 6.65 -4.06
C ASP A 103 47.77 5.23 -4.20
N ILE A 104 48.08 4.35 -3.24
CA ILE A 104 47.55 2.99 -3.21
C ILE A 104 46.02 3.00 -3.17
N THR A 105 45.42 3.88 -2.37
CA THR A 105 43.95 4.02 -2.30
C THR A 105 43.36 4.36 -3.66
N ILE A 106 43.97 5.31 -4.38
CA ILE A 106 43.53 5.73 -5.71
C ILE A 106 43.71 4.60 -6.73
N GLU A 107 44.90 4.02 -6.81
CA GLU A 107 45.24 2.95 -7.75
C GLU A 107 44.39 1.70 -7.53
N SER A 108 43.98 1.45 -6.28
CA SER A 108 43.12 0.32 -5.94
C SER A 108 41.69 0.46 -6.47
N GLY A 109 41.25 1.67 -6.83
CA GLY A 109 39.88 1.94 -7.27
C GLY A 109 38.86 2.04 -6.14
N ALA A 110 39.30 2.38 -4.92
CA ALA A 110 38.41 2.59 -3.79
C ALA A 110 37.35 3.65 -4.11
N LYS A 111 36.10 3.40 -3.69
CA LYS A 111 34.99 4.36 -3.88
C LYS A 111 34.87 5.35 -2.74
N LEU A 112 35.39 4.99 -1.58
CA LEU A 112 35.31 5.78 -0.36
C LEU A 112 36.65 5.78 0.37
N PHE A 113 37.08 6.97 0.77
CA PHE A 113 38.13 7.18 1.76
C PHE A 113 37.51 7.65 3.07
N ALA A 114 37.64 6.86 4.12
CA ALA A 114 37.26 7.24 5.47
C ALA A 114 38.49 7.78 6.22
N SER A 115 38.29 8.89 6.92
CA SER A 115 39.27 9.47 7.82
C SER A 115 38.78 9.33 9.25
N ALA A 116 39.36 8.37 9.95
CA ALA A 116 39.17 8.24 11.38
C ALA A 116 39.96 9.34 12.10
N VAL A 117 39.50 9.71 13.31
CA VAL A 117 40.27 10.45 14.33
C VAL A 117 40.47 11.97 14.03
N GLY A 118 40.70 12.38 12.79
CA GLY A 118 40.85 13.78 12.36
C GLY A 118 40.53 13.98 10.89
N VAL A 119 40.46 15.25 10.45
CA VAL A 119 40.09 15.62 9.07
C VAL A 119 41.34 15.53 8.17
N PRO A 120 41.24 14.95 6.96
CA PRO A 120 42.37 14.91 6.03
C PRO A 120 42.86 16.31 5.67
N PRO A 121 44.16 16.48 5.36
CA PRO A 121 44.67 17.71 4.77
C PRO A 121 43.92 18.07 3.48
N VAL A 122 43.74 19.36 3.20
CA VAL A 122 43.01 19.84 2.01
C VAL A 122 43.63 19.31 0.70
N GLU A 123 44.96 19.18 0.64
CA GLU A 123 45.64 18.58 -0.51
C GLU A 123 45.21 17.13 -0.77
N VAL A 124 45.02 16.34 0.29
CA VAL A 124 44.52 14.96 0.19
C VAL A 124 43.07 14.96 -0.28
N ILE A 125 42.25 15.88 0.24
CA ILE A 125 40.84 16.03 -0.18
C ILE A 125 40.75 16.28 -1.68
N GLU A 126 41.46 17.30 -2.17
CA GLU A 126 41.48 17.66 -3.58
C GLU A 126 42.02 16.52 -4.46
N ARG A 127 43.05 15.82 -4.00
CA ARG A 127 43.65 14.69 -4.73
C ARG A 127 42.67 13.53 -4.88
N LEU A 128 41.94 13.16 -3.82
CA LEU A 128 40.92 12.10 -3.87
C LEU A 128 39.72 12.52 -4.74
N HIS A 129 39.27 13.77 -4.64
CA HIS A 129 38.17 14.30 -5.45
C HIS A 129 38.47 14.29 -6.95
N ARG A 130 39.72 14.60 -7.36
CA ARG A 130 40.14 14.50 -8.77
C ARG A 130 39.97 13.09 -9.36
N HIS A 131 39.95 12.07 -8.52
CA HIS A 131 39.76 10.67 -8.90
C HIS A 131 38.34 10.15 -8.61
N GLY A 132 37.41 11.04 -8.23
CA GLY A 132 36.03 10.68 -7.94
C GLY A 132 35.85 9.83 -6.67
N ILE A 133 36.81 9.86 -5.75
CA ILE A 133 36.74 9.13 -4.48
C ILE A 133 36.06 10.01 -3.45
N LEU A 134 34.98 9.49 -2.86
CA LEU A 134 34.22 10.19 -1.82
C LEU A 134 34.99 10.17 -0.51
N ILE A 135 34.84 11.24 0.28
CA ILE A 135 35.53 11.36 1.56
C ILE A 135 34.52 11.41 2.69
N MET A 136 34.71 10.51 3.66
CA MET A 136 33.92 10.49 4.89
C MET A 136 34.80 10.77 6.11
N ASN A 137 34.39 11.71 6.95
CA ASN A 137 35.11 12.01 8.19
C ASN A 137 34.33 11.61 9.43
N MET A 138 34.99 10.96 10.40
CA MET A 138 34.38 10.59 11.67
C MET A 138 34.21 11.80 12.61
N VAL A 139 33.02 11.94 13.21
CA VAL A 139 32.67 13.05 14.10
C VAL A 139 31.97 12.55 15.36
N GLY A 140 32.48 12.97 16.52
CA GLY A 140 31.87 12.71 17.83
C GLY A 140 31.13 13.92 18.43
N HIS A 141 31.04 15.03 17.70
CA HIS A 141 30.39 16.28 18.13
C HIS A 141 29.95 17.11 16.91
N PRO A 142 28.81 17.84 16.93
CA PRO A 142 28.33 18.62 15.79
C PRO A 142 29.33 19.66 15.26
N ARG A 143 30.14 20.28 16.14
CA ARG A 143 31.21 21.20 15.74
C ARG A 143 32.30 20.53 14.88
N HIS A 144 32.55 19.24 15.08
CA HIS A 144 33.51 18.49 14.25
C HIS A 144 32.95 18.29 12.84
N ALA A 145 31.63 18.12 12.69
CA ALA A 145 30.97 18.04 11.38
C ALA A 145 31.09 19.36 10.62
N ILE A 146 30.89 20.50 11.27
CA ILE A 146 31.12 21.84 10.68
C ILE A 146 32.55 21.93 10.15
N LYS A 147 33.55 21.66 11.00
CA LYS A 147 34.97 21.71 10.62
C LYS A 147 35.30 20.81 9.42
N ALA A 148 34.78 19.59 9.39
CA ALA A 148 35.06 18.65 8.31
C ALA A 148 34.39 19.10 6.99
N LEU A 149 33.13 19.53 7.04
CA LEU A 149 32.37 19.96 5.87
C LEU A 149 32.88 21.28 5.29
N ASP A 150 33.33 22.22 6.12
CA ASP A 150 34.00 23.46 5.69
C ASP A 150 35.29 23.17 4.91
N LEU A 151 36.00 22.09 5.27
CA LEU A 151 37.21 21.64 4.57
C LEU A 151 36.91 20.84 3.29
N GLY A 152 35.64 20.51 3.04
CA GLY A 152 35.20 19.95 1.76
C GLY A 152 34.98 18.43 1.73
N VAL A 153 34.82 17.75 2.88
CA VAL A 153 34.43 16.33 2.88
C VAL A 153 32.99 16.13 2.38
N ASP A 154 32.69 14.95 1.83
CA ASP A 154 31.39 14.66 1.21
C ASP A 154 30.38 14.04 2.17
N LEU A 155 30.89 13.21 3.10
CA LEU A 155 30.10 12.51 4.11
C LEU A 155 30.67 12.74 5.51
N VAL A 156 29.81 12.65 6.52
CA VAL A 156 30.23 12.63 7.93
C VAL A 156 29.69 11.39 8.63
N CYS A 157 30.56 10.70 9.36
CA CYS A 157 30.20 9.54 10.17
C CYS A 157 29.98 9.98 11.62
N ALA A 158 28.72 10.08 12.05
CA ALA A 158 28.34 10.49 13.39
C ALA A 158 28.46 9.31 14.37
N GLN A 159 29.57 9.23 15.11
CA GLN A 159 29.84 8.16 16.06
C GLN A 159 29.55 8.58 17.50
N GLY A 160 28.52 7.97 18.10
CA GLY A 160 28.22 8.16 19.51
C GLY A 160 29.22 7.51 20.47
N THR A 161 29.15 7.91 21.74
CA THR A 161 30.01 7.43 22.85
C THR A 161 29.96 5.91 23.06
N GLU A 162 28.90 5.26 22.58
CA GLU A 162 28.66 3.82 22.66
C GLU A 162 29.54 3.02 21.68
N GLY A 163 30.13 3.67 20.68
CA GLY A 163 31.02 3.04 19.69
C GLY A 163 32.28 2.44 20.29
N GLY A 164 32.85 1.44 19.62
CA GLY A 164 34.17 0.90 19.96
C GLY A 164 35.29 1.76 19.35
N GLY A 165 36.48 1.75 19.96
CA GLY A 165 37.58 2.59 19.49
C GLY A 165 37.43 4.05 19.93
N HIS A 166 38.03 4.98 19.20
CA HIS A 166 37.99 6.40 19.56
C HIS A 166 36.56 6.97 19.51
N THR A 167 36.12 7.60 20.59
CA THR A 167 34.75 8.12 20.70
C THR A 167 34.70 9.53 21.31
N GLY A 168 33.61 10.25 21.01
CA GLY A 168 33.25 11.47 21.73
C GLY A 168 32.44 11.19 22.99
N ASP A 169 31.91 12.24 23.61
CA ASP A 169 31.09 12.17 24.82
C ASP A 169 29.58 12.16 24.55
N VAL A 170 29.16 12.42 23.32
CA VAL A 170 27.74 12.55 22.96
C VAL A 170 27.15 11.19 22.60
N ALA A 171 26.00 10.85 23.17
CA ALA A 171 25.28 9.62 22.86
C ALA A 171 24.73 9.61 21.43
N THR A 172 24.60 8.41 20.86
CA THR A 172 24.19 8.18 19.46
C THR A 172 22.85 8.85 19.14
N SER A 173 21.86 8.71 20.04
CA SER A 173 20.50 9.26 19.88
C SER A 173 20.43 10.79 19.82
N ILE A 174 21.45 11.47 20.34
CA ILE A 174 21.56 12.93 20.33
C ILE A 174 22.46 13.40 19.19
N LEU A 175 23.56 12.68 18.96
CA LEU A 175 24.58 13.08 18.00
C LEU A 175 24.10 12.98 16.55
N ILE A 176 23.44 11.89 16.17
CA ILE A 176 23.01 11.65 14.78
C ILE A 176 22.14 12.80 14.26
N PRO A 177 20.97 13.13 14.86
CA PRO A 177 20.10 14.17 14.33
C PRO A 177 20.78 15.55 14.33
N ALA A 178 21.58 15.85 15.36
CA ALA A 178 22.33 17.11 15.42
C ALA A 178 23.37 17.25 14.28
N VAL A 179 24.02 16.14 13.89
CA VAL A 179 24.95 16.14 12.76
C VAL A 179 24.19 16.20 11.42
N VAL A 180 23.03 15.55 11.31
CA VAL A 180 22.13 15.66 10.14
C VAL A 180 21.71 17.11 9.91
N ASP A 181 21.31 17.83 10.96
CA ASP A 181 20.95 19.24 10.87
C ASP A 181 22.10 20.12 10.37
N VAL A 182 23.33 19.83 10.81
CA VAL A 182 24.54 20.49 10.31
C VAL A 182 24.77 20.15 8.84
N ALA A 183 24.84 18.87 8.50
CA ALA A 183 25.12 18.38 7.14
C ALA A 183 24.11 18.91 6.11
N SER A 184 22.85 19.11 6.52
CA SER A 184 21.79 19.62 5.65
C SER A 184 22.05 20.99 5.05
N ARG A 185 22.97 21.76 5.64
CA ARG A 185 23.39 23.12 5.22
C ARG A 185 24.49 23.12 4.16
N TYR A 186 25.13 21.97 3.94
CA TYR A 186 26.27 21.84 3.04
C TYR A 186 25.87 21.12 1.75
N ARG A 187 26.58 21.42 0.67
CA ARG A 187 26.45 20.83 -0.67
C ARG A 187 27.83 20.47 -1.21
N PRO A 188 28.36 19.29 -0.87
CA PRO A 188 29.69 18.87 -1.32
C PRO A 188 29.80 18.76 -2.85
N LYS A 189 31.00 19.00 -3.38
CA LYS A 189 31.23 19.11 -4.84
C LYS A 189 30.87 17.83 -5.59
N LEU A 190 31.24 16.66 -5.07
CA LEU A 190 30.99 15.37 -5.73
C LEU A 190 29.52 14.93 -5.67
N LEU A 191 28.67 15.62 -4.91
CA LEU A 191 27.27 15.26 -4.76
C LEU A 191 26.33 16.04 -5.69
N GLY A 192 26.86 16.83 -6.63
CA GLY A 192 26.06 17.40 -7.73
C GLY A 192 24.90 18.31 -7.31
N GLY A 193 25.03 19.00 -6.17
CA GLY A 193 23.98 19.86 -5.61
C GLY A 193 23.10 19.19 -4.55
N GLU A 194 23.35 17.93 -4.22
CA GLU A 194 22.72 17.22 -3.10
C GLU A 194 23.36 17.57 -1.74
N LYS A 195 22.61 17.32 -0.66
CA LYS A 195 23.06 17.57 0.72
C LYS A 195 24.23 16.65 1.08
N ALA A 196 25.13 17.13 1.95
CA ALA A 196 26.11 16.25 2.58
C ALA A 196 25.40 15.10 3.30
N LEU A 197 25.92 13.87 3.13
CA LEU A 197 25.29 12.68 3.70
C LEU A 197 25.86 12.37 5.08
N VAL A 198 25.00 11.85 5.96
CA VAL A 198 25.39 11.37 7.28
C VAL A 198 25.32 9.86 7.32
N VAL A 199 26.36 9.23 7.86
CA VAL A 199 26.38 7.81 8.21
C VAL A 199 26.39 7.70 9.73
N ALA A 200 25.51 6.88 10.30
CA ALA A 200 25.38 6.72 11.74
C ALA A 200 26.33 5.64 12.28
N ALA A 201 26.94 5.88 13.44
CA ALA A 201 27.83 4.94 14.12
C ALA A 201 27.69 5.04 15.65
N GLY A 202 28.15 4.00 16.35
CA GLY A 202 27.98 3.86 17.79
C GLY A 202 26.62 3.28 18.15
N GLY A 203 26.57 2.30 19.06
CA GLY A 203 25.30 1.75 19.53
C GLY A 203 24.53 0.87 18.52
N ILE A 204 25.02 0.66 17.30
CA ILE A 204 24.31 -0.04 16.22
C ILE A 204 24.91 -1.44 16.01
N TYR A 205 24.08 -2.48 16.06
CA TYR A 205 24.49 -3.87 15.84
C TYR A 205 23.45 -4.76 15.12
N ASP A 206 22.21 -4.29 14.99
CA ASP A 206 21.08 -5.04 14.44
C ASP A 206 20.21 -4.16 13.52
N GLY A 207 19.08 -4.71 13.04
CA GLY A 207 18.20 -4.00 12.12
C GLY A 207 17.39 -2.89 12.78
N ARG A 208 17.11 -2.98 14.09
CA ARG A 208 16.49 -1.90 14.87
C ARG A 208 17.38 -0.66 14.90
N GLY A 209 18.69 -0.85 15.12
CA GLY A 209 19.68 0.22 15.06
C GLY A 209 19.79 0.87 13.67
N LEU A 210 19.75 0.05 12.60
CA LEU A 210 19.71 0.54 11.22
C LEU A 210 18.44 1.36 10.94
N ALA A 211 17.26 0.82 11.22
CA ALA A 211 15.99 1.51 11.02
C ALA A 211 15.93 2.84 11.79
N SER A 212 16.31 2.83 13.07
CA SER A 212 16.37 4.03 13.91
C SER A 212 17.29 5.10 13.33
N SER A 213 18.46 4.70 12.83
CA SER A 213 19.43 5.63 12.23
C SER A 213 18.88 6.31 10.98
N LEU A 214 18.20 5.55 10.12
CA LEU A 214 17.55 6.08 8.92
C LEU A 214 16.43 7.07 9.27
N VAL A 215 15.61 6.75 10.27
CA VAL A 215 14.54 7.64 10.76
C VAL A 215 15.09 8.92 11.39
N GLN A 216 16.27 8.86 12.03
CA GLN A 216 16.99 10.04 12.52
C GLN A 216 17.62 10.90 11.41
N GLY A 217 17.50 10.48 10.14
CA GLY A 217 17.94 11.23 8.96
C GLY A 217 19.31 10.83 8.41
N ALA A 218 19.97 9.80 8.96
CA ALA A 218 21.16 9.23 8.36
C ALA A 218 20.81 8.49 7.05
N SER A 219 21.79 8.37 6.15
CA SER A 219 21.63 7.64 4.88
C SER A 219 22.14 6.20 4.94
N GLY A 220 22.76 5.80 6.05
CA GLY A 220 23.18 4.42 6.33
C GLY A 220 23.93 4.33 7.65
N VAL A 221 24.48 3.15 7.92
CA VAL A 221 25.17 2.84 9.18
C VAL A 221 26.58 2.32 8.96
N TRP A 222 27.47 2.66 9.88
CA TRP A 222 28.86 2.24 9.95
C TRP A 222 29.06 1.38 11.19
N VAL A 223 29.26 0.08 10.97
CA VAL A 223 29.11 -0.94 12.01
C VAL A 223 30.44 -1.62 12.26
N GLY A 224 30.92 -1.57 13.51
CA GLY A 224 32.21 -2.16 13.91
C GLY A 224 32.04 -3.40 14.79
N THR A 225 31.72 -3.19 16.06
CA THR A 225 31.74 -4.26 17.10
C THR A 225 30.92 -5.50 16.73
N ARG A 226 29.78 -5.36 16.04
CA ARG A 226 29.00 -6.50 15.54
C ARG A 226 29.79 -7.42 14.61
N PHE A 227 30.65 -6.85 13.77
CA PHE A 227 31.48 -7.59 12.83
C PHE A 227 32.78 -8.13 13.44
N VAL A 228 33.17 -7.70 14.65
CA VAL A 228 34.26 -8.38 15.40
C VAL A 228 33.87 -9.83 15.65
N ALA A 229 32.64 -10.07 16.10
CA ALA A 229 32.06 -11.41 16.27
C ALA A 229 31.58 -12.01 14.94
N SER A 230 32.41 -11.94 13.90
CA SER A 230 32.21 -12.62 12.61
C SER A 230 33.30 -13.63 12.30
N SER A 231 32.97 -14.63 11.48
CA SER A 231 33.93 -15.67 11.08
C SER A 231 35.11 -15.08 10.32
N GLU A 232 34.87 -14.05 9.51
CA GLU A 232 35.82 -13.43 8.59
C GLU A 232 36.70 -12.35 9.24
N ALA A 233 36.35 -11.88 10.44
CA ALA A 233 37.15 -10.90 11.17
C ALA A 233 38.58 -11.39 11.44
N ASN A 234 39.55 -10.52 11.20
CA ASN A 234 40.99 -10.80 11.29
C ASN A 234 41.55 -10.65 12.72
N CYS A 235 40.75 -10.99 13.73
CA CYS A 235 41.13 -11.00 15.14
C CYS A 235 41.14 -12.42 15.72
N SER A 236 41.76 -12.58 16.90
CA SER A 236 41.81 -13.85 17.62
C SER A 236 40.42 -14.36 17.98
N LEU A 237 40.27 -15.68 18.13
CA LEU A 237 39.02 -16.28 18.61
C LEU A 237 38.64 -15.72 19.99
N GLU A 238 39.63 -15.53 20.87
CA GLU A 238 39.46 -14.89 22.17
C GLU A 238 38.83 -13.50 22.08
N HIS A 239 39.22 -12.65 21.11
CA HIS A 239 38.58 -11.34 20.92
C HIS A 239 37.11 -11.49 20.48
N LYS A 240 36.80 -12.46 19.64
CA LYS A 240 35.43 -12.74 19.18
C LYS A 240 34.56 -13.23 20.35
N GLU A 241 35.07 -14.15 21.16
CA GLU A 241 34.43 -14.67 22.37
C GLU A 241 34.26 -13.57 23.40
N ALA A 242 35.27 -12.71 23.58
CA ALA A 242 35.21 -11.59 24.50
C ALA A 242 34.09 -10.59 24.17
N VAL A 243 33.73 -10.42 22.89
CA VAL A 243 32.57 -9.64 22.46
C VAL A 243 31.27 -10.34 22.81
N VAL A 244 31.19 -11.66 22.62
CA VAL A 244 29.96 -12.44 22.87
C VAL A 244 29.66 -12.60 24.36
N GLU A 245 30.70 -12.66 25.18
CA GLU A 245 30.59 -12.81 26.64
C GLU A 245 30.51 -11.47 27.38
N CYS A 246 30.68 -10.35 26.67
CA CYS A 246 30.67 -9.02 27.27
C CYS A 246 29.27 -8.68 27.80
N GLY A 247 29.19 -8.18 29.03
CA GLY A 247 27.99 -7.54 29.58
C GLY A 247 27.87 -6.06 29.20
N TYR A 248 26.73 -5.45 29.55
CA TYR A 248 26.44 -4.02 29.26
C TYR A 248 27.33 -3.02 30.02
N SER A 249 27.96 -3.45 31.13
CA SER A 249 28.78 -2.63 32.02
C SER A 249 30.27 -2.94 31.91
N ASP A 250 30.66 -3.87 31.05
CA ASP A 250 32.04 -4.39 31.00
C ASP A 250 32.95 -3.56 30.09
N THR A 251 32.39 -2.54 29.42
CA THR A 251 33.16 -1.62 28.58
C THR A 251 33.24 -0.23 29.19
N ASP A 252 34.40 0.39 29.06
CA ASP A 252 34.60 1.77 29.48
C ASP A 252 35.56 2.51 28.53
N ARG A 253 35.65 3.84 28.70
CA ARG A 253 36.54 4.70 27.93
C ARG A 253 37.82 4.94 28.70
N THR A 254 38.94 4.90 28.00
CA THR A 254 40.26 5.12 28.59
C THR A 254 41.11 6.05 27.74
N LEU A 255 42.04 6.76 28.39
CA LEU A 255 43.13 7.49 27.74
C LEU A 255 44.42 6.67 27.69
N VAL A 256 44.49 5.55 28.41
CA VAL A 256 45.72 4.78 28.67
C VAL A 256 46.40 4.30 27.39
N LEU A 257 45.60 3.91 26.39
CA LEU A 257 46.11 3.25 25.19
C LEU A 257 46.64 4.21 24.12
N THR A 258 46.09 5.44 24.05
CA THR A 258 46.37 6.36 22.92
C THR A 258 46.44 7.84 23.32
N GLY A 259 46.24 8.18 24.60
CA GLY A 259 46.05 9.56 25.07
C GLY A 259 44.73 10.19 24.60
N ARG A 260 43.87 9.42 23.91
CA ARG A 260 42.55 9.84 23.40
C ARG A 260 41.46 8.94 23.94
N PRO A 261 40.25 9.47 24.21
CA PRO A 261 39.14 8.65 24.69
C PRO A 261 38.85 7.52 23.70
N LEU A 262 38.99 6.30 24.18
CA LEU A 262 38.78 5.08 23.40
C LEU A 262 38.03 4.05 24.24
N ARG A 263 36.97 3.45 23.69
CA ARG A 263 36.15 2.44 24.37
C ARG A 263 36.64 1.01 24.09
N MET A 264 36.70 0.22 25.16
CA MET A 264 37.22 -1.15 25.18
C MET A 264 36.61 -1.97 26.32
N LYS A 265 36.81 -3.30 26.32
CA LYS A 265 36.42 -4.20 27.43
C LYS A 265 37.42 -4.12 28.57
N LEU A 266 36.98 -3.72 29.75
CA LEU A 266 37.82 -3.56 30.93
C LEU A 266 38.55 -4.86 31.29
N ASN A 267 39.88 -4.80 31.35
CA ASN A 267 40.73 -5.81 31.96
C ASN A 267 41.44 -5.24 33.20
N ASP A 268 42.18 -6.06 33.91
CA ASP A 268 42.80 -5.65 35.18
C ASP A 268 43.92 -4.63 34.98
N TYR A 269 44.62 -4.66 33.83
CA TYR A 269 45.57 -3.62 33.44
C TYR A 269 44.91 -2.23 33.40
N ILE A 270 43.77 -2.09 32.73
CA ILE A 270 43.07 -0.81 32.61
C ILE A 270 42.43 -0.38 33.94
N LYS A 271 41.89 -1.31 34.72
CA LYS A 271 41.34 -1.00 36.06
C LYS A 271 42.41 -0.42 36.98
N ARG A 272 43.65 -0.95 36.93
CA ARG A 272 44.78 -0.42 37.71
C ARG A 272 45.08 1.04 37.33
N TRP A 273 45.09 1.34 36.04
CA TRP A 273 45.26 2.71 35.56
C TRP A 273 44.10 3.63 35.95
N HIS A 274 42.85 3.16 35.84
CA HIS A 274 41.67 3.91 36.25
C HIS A 274 41.65 4.26 37.75
N GLY A 275 42.33 3.47 38.59
CA GLY A 275 42.57 3.80 39.99
C GLY A 275 43.51 5.00 40.21
N LYS A 276 44.20 5.49 39.17
CA LYS A 276 45.18 6.58 39.22
C LYS A 276 44.88 7.70 38.20
N PRO A 277 43.70 8.35 38.27
CA PRO A 277 43.27 9.30 37.25
C PRO A 277 44.13 10.58 37.16
N SER A 278 44.78 10.99 38.25
CA SER A 278 45.72 12.12 38.25
C SER A 278 46.97 11.82 37.44
N GLU A 279 47.53 10.60 37.57
CA GLU A 279 48.74 10.18 36.86
C GLU A 279 48.51 10.07 35.35
N ILE A 280 47.35 9.53 34.94
CA ILE A 280 46.94 9.52 33.53
C ILE A 280 46.94 10.94 32.97
N ARG A 281 46.38 11.90 33.73
CA ARG A 281 46.29 13.30 33.31
C ARG A 281 47.68 13.91 33.19
N ASP A 282 48.53 13.74 34.20
CA ASP A 282 49.88 14.30 34.23
C ASP A 282 50.77 13.75 33.11
N LEU A 283 50.64 12.47 32.77
CA LEU A 283 51.33 11.86 31.63
C LEU A 283 50.83 12.45 30.30
N CYS A 284 49.51 12.47 30.10
CA CYS A 284 48.92 13.02 28.87
C CYS A 284 49.24 14.51 28.69
N ASP A 285 49.27 15.30 29.77
CA ASP A 285 49.62 16.73 29.76
C ASP A 285 51.10 16.98 29.45
N ARG A 286 51.96 15.99 29.70
CA ARG A 286 53.36 15.95 29.23
C ARG A 286 53.52 15.40 27.82
N GLY A 287 52.45 14.90 27.21
CA GLY A 287 52.47 14.31 25.87
C GLY A 287 52.88 12.84 25.84
N VAL A 288 52.93 12.16 26.99
CA VAL A 288 53.27 10.74 27.11
C VAL A 288 51.98 9.93 27.22
N VAL A 289 51.84 8.87 26.41
CA VAL A 289 50.70 7.95 26.53
C VAL A 289 50.99 6.96 27.68
N PRO A 290 50.04 6.69 28.59
CA PRO A 290 50.32 5.84 29.75
C PRO A 290 50.83 4.43 29.42
N ILE A 291 50.33 3.79 28.36
CA ILE A 291 50.86 2.48 27.94
C ILE A 291 52.30 2.56 27.42
N GLU A 292 52.66 3.64 26.72
CA GLU A 292 54.03 3.87 26.26
C GLU A 292 54.97 4.11 27.45
N HIS A 293 54.49 4.84 28.47
CA HIS A 293 55.21 5.00 29.73
C HIS A 293 55.51 3.65 30.40
N ASP A 294 54.53 2.75 30.47
CA ASP A 294 54.74 1.41 31.05
C ASP A 294 55.76 0.59 30.23
N PHE A 295 55.70 0.65 28.89
CA PHE A 295 56.68 -0.01 28.03
C PHE A 295 58.10 0.53 28.25
N ASP A 296 58.25 1.86 28.27
CA ASP A 296 59.56 2.52 28.42
C ASP A 296 60.17 2.27 29.81
N ASN A 297 59.34 2.02 30.82
CA ASN A 297 59.77 1.70 32.19
C ASN A 297 59.83 0.18 32.47
N GLY A 298 59.63 -0.66 31.45
CA GLY A 298 59.81 -2.12 31.56
C GLY A 298 58.76 -2.84 32.39
N ALA A 299 57.49 -2.39 32.37
CA ALA A 299 56.41 -3.09 33.04
C ALA A 299 56.15 -4.48 32.40
N GLU A 300 56.15 -5.53 33.22
CA GLU A 300 56.02 -6.92 32.75
C GLU A 300 54.55 -7.39 32.57
N ASP A 301 53.56 -6.64 33.07
CA ASP A 301 52.15 -7.05 33.14
C ASP A 301 51.20 -6.18 32.31
N ILE A 302 51.65 -5.77 31.12
CA ILE A 302 50.84 -5.03 30.14
C ILE A 302 49.94 -6.01 29.39
N ASP A 303 48.65 -5.96 29.69
CA ASP A 303 47.62 -6.72 28.99
C ASP A 303 46.80 -5.80 28.08
N PHE A 304 46.85 -6.05 26.76
CA PHE A 304 46.13 -5.25 25.78
C PHE A 304 44.66 -5.60 25.76
N PRO A 305 43.78 -4.63 26.04
CA PRO A 305 42.36 -4.90 26.07
C PRO A 305 41.76 -5.07 24.68
N HIS A 306 40.67 -5.82 24.63
CA HIS A 306 39.87 -5.96 23.43
C HIS A 306 39.05 -4.70 23.14
N LEU A 307 39.28 -4.11 21.95
CA LEU A 307 38.52 -2.97 21.47
C LEU A 307 37.11 -3.41 21.06
N MET A 308 36.11 -2.81 21.69
CA MET A 308 34.69 -3.05 21.40
C MET A 308 33.83 -1.93 21.96
N GLY A 309 32.66 -1.74 21.36
CA GLY A 309 31.63 -0.81 21.81
C GLY A 309 30.68 -1.47 22.80
N GLN A 310 29.81 -0.65 23.38
CA GLN A 310 28.87 -1.09 24.41
C GLN A 310 27.83 -2.11 23.89
N VAL A 311 27.60 -2.16 22.58
CA VAL A 311 26.75 -3.15 21.92
C VAL A 311 27.23 -4.58 22.05
N ALA A 312 28.47 -4.81 22.49
CA ALA A 312 28.96 -6.15 22.84
C ALA A 312 28.00 -6.86 23.82
N GLY A 313 27.41 -6.11 24.76
CA GLY A 313 26.36 -6.57 25.68
C GLY A 313 25.12 -7.21 25.03
N SER A 314 24.90 -6.99 23.73
CA SER A 314 23.74 -7.49 22.99
C SER A 314 24.11 -8.48 21.87
N ILE A 315 25.39 -8.82 21.73
CA ILE A 315 25.88 -9.73 20.70
C ILE A 315 26.02 -11.13 21.30
N GLY A 316 25.08 -12.03 21.03
CA GLY A 316 25.07 -13.36 21.67
C GLY A 316 25.72 -14.51 20.90
N LYS A 317 26.27 -14.27 19.69
CA LYS A 317 26.88 -15.33 18.86
C LYS A 317 27.86 -14.79 17.83
N ILE A 318 28.87 -15.61 17.51
CA ILE A 318 29.74 -15.46 16.34
C ILE A 318 29.01 -16.02 15.12
N GLN A 319 28.95 -15.27 14.02
CA GLN A 319 28.29 -15.74 12.78
C GLN A 319 28.91 -15.13 11.52
N PRO A 320 28.71 -15.72 10.32
CA PRO A 320 29.25 -15.17 9.08
C PRO A 320 28.79 -13.72 8.81
N ALA A 321 29.68 -12.89 8.26
CA ALA A 321 29.38 -11.48 7.96
C ALA A 321 28.17 -11.31 7.03
N ARG A 322 27.96 -12.25 6.10
CA ARG A 322 26.77 -12.29 5.23
C ARG A 322 25.47 -12.42 6.01
N GLU A 323 25.45 -13.25 7.05
CA GLU A 323 24.27 -13.43 7.89
C GLU A 323 24.01 -12.18 8.73
N ILE A 324 25.06 -11.56 9.28
CA ILE A 324 24.94 -10.26 9.98
C ILE A 324 24.24 -9.23 9.08
N VAL A 325 24.73 -9.04 7.85
CA VAL A 325 24.14 -8.06 6.91
C VAL A 325 22.69 -8.40 6.60
N ARG A 326 22.39 -9.67 6.30
CA ARG A 326 21.01 -10.10 6.00
C ARG A 326 20.08 -9.86 7.18
N ASP A 327 20.46 -10.33 8.37
CA ASP A 327 19.63 -10.21 9.58
C ASP A 327 19.36 -8.74 9.92
N MET A 328 20.38 -7.86 9.78
CA MET A 328 20.21 -6.42 9.96
C MET A 328 19.25 -5.81 8.95
N VAL A 329 19.30 -6.24 7.69
CA VAL A 329 18.42 -5.71 6.63
C VAL A 329 16.99 -6.18 6.82
N ASP A 330 16.78 -7.47 7.07
CA ASP A 330 15.44 -8.06 7.22
C ASP A 330 14.71 -7.43 8.40
N GLU A 331 15.36 -7.34 9.57
CA GLU A 331 14.78 -6.70 10.76
C GLU A 331 14.57 -5.18 10.54
N ALA A 332 15.47 -4.49 9.82
CA ALA A 332 15.27 -3.08 9.52
C ALA A 332 14.05 -2.83 8.60
N VAL A 333 13.82 -3.70 7.61
CA VAL A 333 12.63 -3.64 6.75
C VAL A 333 11.36 -3.81 7.58
N GLU A 334 11.35 -4.78 8.50
CA GLU A 334 10.24 -5.01 9.42
C GLU A 334 9.96 -3.76 10.27
N MET A 335 10.99 -3.19 10.90
CA MET A 335 10.86 -2.02 11.77
C MET A 335 10.42 -0.76 11.02
N ILE A 336 10.89 -0.55 9.79
CA ILE A 336 10.45 0.57 8.94
C ILE A 336 8.99 0.35 8.51
N GLY A 337 8.60 -0.88 8.17
CA GLY A 337 7.21 -1.24 7.89
C GLY A 337 6.29 -0.95 9.06
N LEU A 338 6.71 -1.34 10.27
CA LEU A 338 6.00 -1.04 11.52
C LEU A 338 5.91 0.47 11.75
N GLY A 339 7.00 1.21 11.61
CA GLY A 339 7.02 2.67 11.72
C GLY A 339 6.08 3.35 10.71
N SER A 340 6.04 2.86 9.47
CA SER A 340 5.11 3.36 8.45
C SER A 340 3.65 3.11 8.83
N SER A 341 3.33 2.08 9.62
CA SER A 341 1.97 1.87 10.11
C SER A 341 1.52 2.93 11.13
N TYR A 342 2.47 3.60 11.81
CA TYR A 342 2.21 4.70 12.73
C TYR A 342 2.09 6.06 12.02
N VAL A 343 2.67 6.21 10.83
CA VAL A 343 2.63 7.44 10.04
C VAL A 343 1.39 7.47 9.15
N THR A 344 0.37 8.23 9.55
CA THR A 344 -0.88 8.43 8.81
C THR A 344 -0.72 9.47 7.68
N ILE A 345 0.17 9.21 6.72
CA ILE A 345 0.07 9.85 5.39
C ILE A 345 -0.91 8.99 4.58
N PRO A 346 -2.03 9.53 4.06
CA PRO A 346 -2.95 8.74 3.25
C PRO A 346 -2.15 8.10 2.10
N PRO A 347 -2.09 6.75 2.00
CA PRO A 347 -1.22 6.10 1.02
C PRO A 347 -1.46 6.52 -0.44
N LEU A 348 -2.65 7.04 -0.69
CA LEU A 348 -3.09 7.60 -1.97
C LEU A 348 -2.35 8.90 -2.35
N ARG A 349 -1.87 9.71 -1.39
CA ARG A 349 -1.07 10.93 -1.67
C ARG A 349 0.34 10.60 -2.17
N ALA A 350 0.91 9.47 -1.77
CA ALA A 350 2.26 9.03 -2.15
C ALA A 350 2.38 8.60 -3.63
N GLY A 351 1.30 8.64 -4.42
CA GLY A 351 1.31 8.30 -5.84
C GLY A 351 1.42 6.80 -6.14
N ARG A 352 1.39 5.94 -5.11
CA ARG A 352 1.35 4.48 -5.26
C ARG A 352 0.00 4.01 -5.75
N ASP A 353 -0.01 2.99 -6.59
CA ASP A 353 -1.25 2.32 -6.99
C ASP A 353 -1.84 1.61 -5.77
N VAL A 354 -3.18 1.58 -5.69
CA VAL A 354 -3.88 1.04 -4.51
C VAL A 354 -4.93 0.03 -4.93
N LEU A 355 -4.93 -1.10 -4.24
CA LEU A 355 -6.02 -2.06 -4.23
C LEU A 355 -6.71 -2.00 -2.86
N GLY A 356 -7.87 -1.33 -2.83
CA GLY A 356 -8.63 -1.10 -1.60
C GLY A 356 -9.81 -2.06 -1.46
N ALA A 357 -9.85 -2.80 -0.36
CA ALA A 357 -11.00 -3.58 0.06
C ALA A 357 -11.62 -2.98 1.34
N ALA A 358 -12.83 -2.46 1.20
CA ALA A 358 -13.58 -1.87 2.30
C ALA A 358 -15.10 -2.03 2.14
N LYS A 359 -15.79 -2.17 3.28
CA LYS A 359 -17.25 -2.38 3.37
C LYS A 359 -18.05 -1.28 2.66
N THR A 360 -19.28 -1.60 2.28
CA THR A 360 -20.19 -0.60 1.71
C THR A 360 -20.59 0.43 2.79
N GLY A 361 -20.54 1.73 2.45
CA GLY A 361 -20.94 2.81 3.37
C GLY A 361 -19.85 3.33 4.31
N SER A 362 -18.58 2.92 4.13
CA SER A 362 -17.43 3.36 4.95
C SER A 362 -16.78 4.68 4.52
N GLY A 363 -17.39 5.42 3.57
CA GLY A 363 -16.82 6.67 3.06
C GLY A 363 -15.75 6.51 1.96
N LYS A 364 -15.70 5.36 1.27
CA LYS A 364 -14.76 5.08 0.14
C LYS A 364 -14.66 6.22 -0.87
N THR A 365 -15.79 6.86 -1.19
CA THR A 365 -15.85 7.94 -2.18
C THR A 365 -14.96 9.12 -1.82
N LEU A 366 -14.96 9.57 -0.57
CA LEU A 366 -14.07 10.65 -0.14
C LEU A 366 -12.61 10.18 -0.07
N ALA A 367 -12.39 8.92 0.31
CA ALA A 367 -11.05 8.34 0.40
C ALA A 367 -10.29 8.43 -0.93
N PHE A 368 -10.96 8.25 -2.09
CA PHE A 368 -10.33 8.41 -3.39
C PHE A 368 -10.49 9.78 -4.04
N LEU A 369 -11.58 10.51 -3.79
CA LEU A 369 -11.79 11.82 -4.43
C LEU A 369 -10.87 12.90 -3.87
N ILE A 370 -10.68 12.95 -2.54
CA ILE A 370 -9.81 13.95 -1.90
C ILE A 370 -8.39 13.91 -2.48
N PRO A 371 -7.67 12.76 -2.45
CA PRO A 371 -6.32 12.73 -3.01
C PRO A 371 -6.30 12.99 -4.52
N ALA A 372 -7.32 12.58 -5.27
CA ALA A 372 -7.37 12.84 -6.72
C ALA A 372 -7.53 14.33 -7.06
N VAL A 373 -8.41 15.04 -6.35
CA VAL A 373 -8.58 16.50 -6.49
C VAL A 373 -7.33 17.24 -6.07
N GLU A 374 -6.70 16.82 -4.99
CA GLU A 374 -5.46 17.41 -4.52
C GLU A 374 -4.31 17.27 -5.51
N ARG A 375 -4.16 16.10 -6.16
CA ARG A 375 -3.17 15.92 -7.24
C ARG A 375 -3.43 16.87 -8.42
N LEU A 376 -4.69 17.14 -8.76
CA LEU A 376 -5.01 18.13 -9.79
C LEU A 376 -4.61 19.55 -9.36
N GLN A 377 -4.78 19.87 -8.07
CA GLN A 377 -4.43 21.17 -7.50
C GLN A 377 -2.91 21.36 -7.44
N GLU A 378 -2.16 20.38 -6.96
CA GLU A 378 -0.69 20.38 -6.91
C GLU A 378 -0.09 20.53 -8.32
N ALA A 379 -0.63 19.81 -9.30
CA ALA A 379 -0.24 19.91 -10.70
C ALA A 379 -0.76 21.18 -11.40
N ARG A 380 -1.50 22.05 -10.69
CA ARG A 380 -2.10 23.30 -11.21
C ARG A 380 -2.88 23.07 -12.52
N PHE A 381 -3.66 21.99 -12.57
CA PHE A 381 -4.44 21.63 -13.75
C PHE A 381 -5.39 22.76 -14.17
N LYS A 382 -5.43 23.06 -15.47
CA LYS A 382 -6.36 23.99 -16.10
C LYS A 382 -7.25 23.24 -17.10
N PRO A 383 -8.41 23.77 -17.50
CA PRO A 383 -9.29 23.11 -18.48
C PRO A 383 -8.57 22.69 -19.78
N ARG A 384 -7.67 23.54 -20.29
CA ARG A 384 -6.85 23.26 -21.48
C ARG A 384 -5.96 22.02 -21.38
N ASN A 385 -5.65 21.55 -20.16
CA ASN A 385 -4.87 20.33 -19.95
C ASN A 385 -5.69 19.06 -20.24
N GLY A 386 -7.02 19.19 -20.38
CA GLY A 386 -7.93 18.06 -20.52
C GLY A 386 -8.18 17.35 -19.19
N THR A 387 -8.44 16.05 -19.25
CA THR A 387 -8.77 15.22 -18.10
C THR A 387 -7.52 14.69 -17.40
N GLY A 388 -7.39 15.04 -16.12
CA GLY A 388 -6.34 14.55 -15.23
C GLY A 388 -6.81 13.46 -14.27
N VAL A 389 -8.11 13.34 -14.01
CA VAL A 389 -8.69 12.27 -13.17
C VAL A 389 -9.91 11.66 -13.86
N ILE A 390 -9.97 10.34 -13.93
CA ILE A 390 -11.14 9.58 -14.39
C ILE A 390 -11.60 8.63 -13.28
N VAL A 391 -12.88 8.68 -12.94
CA VAL A 391 -13.55 7.71 -12.06
C VAL A 391 -14.51 6.86 -12.89
N VAL A 392 -14.34 5.55 -12.86
CA VAL A 392 -15.19 4.59 -13.56
C VAL A 392 -16.08 3.87 -12.54
N SER A 393 -17.40 3.90 -12.77
CA SER A 393 -18.41 3.28 -11.92
C SER A 393 -19.33 2.35 -12.74
N PRO A 394 -19.79 1.22 -12.20
CA PRO A 394 -20.60 0.23 -12.91
C PRO A 394 -21.98 0.71 -13.34
N THR A 395 -22.60 1.60 -12.57
CA THR A 395 -23.98 2.05 -12.80
C THR A 395 -24.06 3.57 -12.95
N ARG A 396 -25.12 4.01 -13.65
CA ARG A 396 -25.37 5.43 -13.92
C ARG A 396 -25.73 6.18 -12.64
N GLU A 397 -26.47 5.53 -11.76
CA GLU A 397 -26.92 6.08 -10.47
C GLU A 397 -25.74 6.29 -9.53
N LEU A 398 -24.82 5.31 -9.45
CA LEU A 398 -23.60 5.47 -8.66
C LEU A 398 -22.68 6.55 -9.25
N ALA A 399 -22.57 6.63 -10.57
CA ALA A 399 -21.82 7.70 -11.23
C ALA A 399 -22.41 9.10 -10.91
N LEU A 400 -23.74 9.24 -10.90
CA LEU A 400 -24.42 10.49 -10.53
C LEU A 400 -24.20 10.85 -9.06
N GLN A 401 -24.17 9.87 -8.17
CA GLN A 401 -23.87 10.07 -6.75
C GLN A 401 -22.43 10.55 -6.52
N ILE A 402 -21.44 9.87 -7.13
CA ILE A 402 -20.04 10.29 -7.06
C ILE A 402 -19.89 11.70 -7.64
N PHE A 403 -20.59 12.01 -8.74
CA PHE A 403 -20.63 13.35 -9.32
C PHE A 403 -21.22 14.40 -8.36
N GLY A 404 -22.24 14.05 -7.58
CA GLY A 404 -22.78 14.90 -6.51
C GLY A 404 -21.73 15.24 -5.44
N VAL A 405 -21.01 14.23 -4.95
CA VAL A 405 -19.93 14.40 -3.96
C VAL A 405 -18.77 15.21 -4.57
N ALA A 406 -18.40 14.95 -5.81
CA ALA A 406 -17.37 15.70 -6.52
C ALA A 406 -17.75 17.18 -6.65
N ARG A 407 -19.02 17.49 -6.94
CA ARG A 407 -19.51 18.88 -7.02
C ARG A 407 -19.36 19.62 -5.69
N GLU A 408 -19.67 18.97 -4.57
CA GLU A 408 -19.51 19.56 -3.24
C GLU A 408 -18.03 19.78 -2.90
N LEU A 409 -17.18 18.78 -3.14
CA LEU A 409 -15.74 18.86 -2.88
C LEU A 409 -15.04 19.94 -3.74
N MET A 410 -15.51 20.14 -4.97
CA MET A 410 -14.91 21.05 -5.94
C MET A 410 -15.38 22.51 -5.80
N GLN A 411 -16.28 22.83 -4.86
CA GLN A 411 -16.83 24.19 -4.69
C GLN A 411 -15.76 25.28 -4.51
N TYR A 412 -14.62 24.92 -3.90
CA TYR A 412 -13.49 25.83 -3.62
C TYR A 412 -12.27 25.60 -4.53
N HIS A 413 -12.45 24.85 -5.63
CA HIS A 413 -11.38 24.48 -6.56
C HIS A 413 -11.58 25.13 -7.94
N SER A 414 -10.48 25.42 -8.64
CA SER A 414 -10.52 26.06 -9.96
C SER A 414 -10.74 25.08 -11.13
N GLN A 415 -10.60 23.79 -10.85
CA GLN A 415 -10.64 22.71 -11.83
C GLN A 415 -12.08 22.36 -12.23
N THR A 416 -12.23 21.95 -13.48
CA THR A 416 -13.54 21.57 -14.05
C THR A 416 -13.87 20.11 -13.77
N TYR A 417 -15.16 19.80 -13.65
CA TYR A 417 -15.65 18.44 -13.45
C TYR A 417 -16.83 18.13 -14.38
N GLY A 418 -17.01 16.85 -14.71
CA GLY A 418 -18.01 16.40 -15.68
C GLY A 418 -18.41 14.94 -15.47
N ILE A 419 -19.50 14.55 -16.12
CA ILE A 419 -20.02 13.18 -16.09
C ILE A 419 -20.38 12.72 -17.51
N VAL A 420 -20.05 11.47 -17.84
CA VAL A 420 -20.46 10.82 -19.10
C VAL A 420 -21.07 9.44 -18.84
N ILE A 421 -22.36 9.30 -19.17
CA ILE A 421 -23.12 8.08 -18.86
C ILE A 421 -24.05 7.69 -20.00
N GLY A 422 -24.31 6.39 -20.13
CA GLY A 422 -25.26 5.89 -21.13
C GLY A 422 -26.65 6.52 -20.98
N GLY A 423 -27.33 6.78 -22.10
CA GLY A 423 -28.68 7.37 -22.12
C GLY A 423 -28.72 8.90 -22.02
N ALA A 424 -27.59 9.58 -21.78
CA ALA A 424 -27.47 11.03 -21.91
C ALA A 424 -27.17 11.45 -23.37
N ASN A 425 -27.30 12.75 -23.66
CA ASN A 425 -27.07 13.31 -24.98
C ASN A 425 -25.57 13.34 -25.33
N ARG A 426 -25.16 12.42 -26.20
CA ARG A 426 -23.76 12.21 -26.62
C ARG A 426 -23.10 13.46 -27.22
N LYS A 427 -23.83 14.28 -27.97
CA LYS A 427 -23.26 15.48 -28.61
C LYS A 427 -22.88 16.51 -27.56
N SER A 428 -23.77 16.74 -26.59
CA SER A 428 -23.51 17.63 -25.44
C SER A 428 -22.33 17.15 -24.59
N GLU A 429 -22.20 15.83 -24.40
CA GLU A 429 -21.04 15.22 -23.72
C GLU A 429 -19.74 15.51 -24.49
N ALA A 430 -19.70 15.25 -25.80
CA ALA A 430 -18.53 15.49 -26.64
C ALA A 430 -18.10 16.96 -26.65
N ASP A 431 -19.04 17.90 -26.78
CA ASP A 431 -18.75 19.33 -26.78
C ASP A 431 -18.15 19.80 -25.44
N LYS A 432 -18.58 19.21 -24.32
CA LYS A 432 -18.01 19.49 -22.98
C LYS A 432 -16.60 18.92 -22.83
N LEU A 433 -16.39 17.68 -23.27
CA LEU A 433 -15.06 17.05 -23.22
C LEU A 433 -14.04 17.82 -24.06
N ALA A 434 -14.45 18.34 -25.22
CA ALA A 434 -13.61 19.15 -26.09
C ALA A 434 -13.17 20.48 -25.45
N LYS A 435 -14.03 21.10 -24.62
CA LYS A 435 -13.69 22.32 -23.84
C LYS A 435 -12.72 22.06 -22.70
N GLY A 436 -12.57 20.79 -22.28
CA GLY A 436 -11.69 20.37 -21.20
C GLY A 436 -12.44 20.17 -19.89
N VAL A 437 -12.43 18.93 -19.40
CA VAL A 437 -12.97 18.51 -18.11
C VAL A 437 -11.83 17.91 -17.31
N ASN A 438 -11.47 18.45 -16.14
CA ASN A 438 -10.31 17.98 -15.39
C ASN A 438 -10.58 16.71 -14.56
N LEU A 439 -11.76 16.61 -13.95
CA LEU A 439 -12.27 15.45 -13.21
C LEU A 439 -13.49 14.86 -13.92
N LEU A 440 -13.39 13.64 -14.45
CA LEU A 440 -14.45 12.98 -15.19
C LEU A 440 -14.98 11.75 -14.43
N ILE A 441 -16.30 11.69 -14.23
CA ILE A 441 -16.97 10.49 -13.72
C ILE A 441 -17.70 9.80 -14.87
N ALA A 442 -17.56 8.48 -15.02
CA ALA A 442 -18.09 7.79 -16.19
C ALA A 442 -18.56 6.34 -15.94
N THR A 443 -19.45 5.87 -16.81
CA THR A 443 -19.73 4.43 -16.97
C THR A 443 -18.89 3.82 -18.10
N PRO A 444 -18.39 2.57 -17.99
CA PRO A 444 -17.42 1.98 -18.92
C PRO A 444 -17.78 2.13 -20.41
N GLY A 445 -18.95 1.66 -20.84
CA GLY A 445 -19.32 1.68 -22.26
C GLY A 445 -19.38 3.08 -22.87
N ARG A 446 -19.91 4.09 -22.13
CA ARG A 446 -19.96 5.48 -22.62
C ARG A 446 -18.57 6.14 -22.63
N LEU A 447 -17.74 5.83 -21.63
CA LEU A 447 -16.35 6.31 -21.60
C LEU A 447 -15.57 5.81 -22.80
N LEU A 448 -15.66 4.51 -23.08
CA LEU A 448 -14.96 3.89 -24.21
C LEU A 448 -15.40 4.49 -25.55
N ASP A 449 -16.69 4.71 -25.77
CA ASP A 449 -17.20 5.40 -26.96
C ASP A 449 -16.54 6.79 -27.13
N HIS A 450 -16.44 7.58 -26.07
CA HIS A 450 -15.79 8.89 -26.14
C HIS A 450 -14.29 8.82 -26.37
N LEU A 451 -13.60 7.87 -25.74
CA LEU A 451 -12.15 7.65 -25.91
C LEU A 451 -11.79 7.30 -27.36
N LEU A 452 -12.66 6.55 -28.05
CA LEU A 452 -12.42 6.06 -29.41
C LEU A 452 -12.97 7.00 -30.50
N ASN A 453 -14.11 7.64 -30.26
CA ASN A 453 -14.90 8.25 -31.33
C ASN A 453 -15.14 9.77 -31.16
N THR A 454 -14.48 10.45 -30.22
CA THR A 454 -14.65 11.90 -30.03
C THR A 454 -13.34 12.63 -29.78
N THR A 455 -13.32 13.95 -29.97
CA THR A 455 -12.19 14.80 -29.60
C THR A 455 -12.10 14.93 -28.09
N PHE A 456 -11.42 13.97 -27.46
CA PHE A 456 -11.26 13.88 -26.02
C PHE A 456 -9.79 14.02 -25.62
N VAL A 457 -9.46 15.04 -24.82
CA VAL A 457 -8.10 15.28 -24.33
C VAL A 457 -7.89 14.58 -22.99
N TYR A 458 -7.23 13.42 -23.01
CA TYR A 458 -6.96 12.59 -21.82
C TYR A 458 -5.48 12.20 -21.63
N LYS A 459 -4.57 12.66 -22.51
CA LYS A 459 -3.15 12.29 -22.48
C LYS A 459 -2.41 12.70 -21.20
N ASN A 460 -2.91 13.69 -20.47
CA ASN A 460 -2.32 14.17 -19.23
C ASN A 460 -2.91 13.47 -17.99
N LEU A 461 -3.53 12.30 -18.14
CA LEU A 461 -4.17 11.58 -17.04
C LEU A 461 -3.17 11.33 -15.90
N ARG A 462 -3.54 11.76 -14.69
CA ARG A 462 -2.77 11.54 -13.46
C ARG A 462 -3.36 10.43 -12.61
N CYS A 463 -4.67 10.24 -12.64
CA CYS A 463 -5.35 9.24 -11.82
C CYS A 463 -6.47 8.51 -12.58
N LEU A 464 -6.48 7.18 -12.49
CA LEU A 464 -7.62 6.34 -12.85
C LEU A 464 -8.17 5.66 -11.60
N ILE A 465 -9.45 5.88 -11.31
CA ILE A 465 -10.15 5.22 -10.21
C ILE A 465 -11.18 4.26 -10.78
N ILE A 466 -11.17 3.01 -10.32
CA ILE A 466 -12.15 1.98 -10.66
C ILE A 466 -12.91 1.64 -9.39
N ASP A 467 -14.17 2.06 -9.30
CA ASP A 467 -15.03 1.84 -8.14
C ASP A 467 -16.00 0.67 -8.37
N GLU A 468 -16.27 -0.11 -7.32
CA GLU A 468 -17.08 -1.34 -7.35
C GLU A 468 -16.66 -2.28 -8.50
N ALA A 469 -15.36 -2.60 -8.55
CA ALA A 469 -14.74 -3.34 -9.65
C ALA A 469 -15.34 -4.75 -9.86
N ASP A 470 -15.67 -5.45 -8.78
CA ASP A 470 -16.41 -6.71 -8.83
C ASP A 470 -17.72 -6.58 -9.62
N ARG A 471 -18.47 -5.50 -9.37
CA ARG A 471 -19.73 -5.25 -10.07
C ARG A 471 -19.54 -4.88 -11.53
N ILE A 472 -18.49 -4.14 -11.88
CA ILE A 472 -18.16 -3.84 -13.28
C ILE A 472 -17.99 -5.15 -14.07
N LEU A 473 -17.30 -6.13 -13.48
CA LEU A 473 -17.06 -7.43 -14.09
C LEU A 473 -18.33 -8.30 -14.15
N GLU A 474 -19.17 -8.30 -13.11
CA GLU A 474 -20.45 -9.03 -13.10
C GLU A 474 -21.45 -8.53 -14.16
N VAL A 475 -21.50 -7.21 -14.40
CA VAL A 475 -22.39 -6.62 -15.42
C VAL A 475 -21.93 -6.96 -16.84
N GLY A 476 -20.69 -7.46 -16.99
CA GLY A 476 -20.12 -7.88 -18.26
C GLY A 476 -19.30 -6.80 -18.98
N PHE A 477 -18.82 -5.77 -18.26
CA PHE A 477 -17.97 -4.71 -18.83
C PHE A 477 -16.47 -5.05 -18.85
N GLU A 478 -16.13 -6.33 -18.77
CA GLU A 478 -14.72 -6.78 -18.68
C GLU A 478 -13.92 -6.35 -19.91
N ASP A 479 -14.47 -6.57 -21.11
CA ASP A 479 -13.82 -6.22 -22.37
C ASP A 479 -13.65 -4.71 -22.53
N GLU A 480 -14.68 -3.93 -22.17
CA GLU A 480 -14.61 -2.48 -22.19
C GLU A 480 -13.54 -1.96 -21.24
N MET A 481 -13.43 -2.51 -20.03
CA MET A 481 -12.41 -2.11 -19.07
C MET A 481 -10.99 -2.42 -19.55
N ARG A 482 -10.76 -3.59 -20.14
CA ARG A 482 -9.46 -3.94 -20.74
C ARG A 482 -9.06 -2.94 -21.82
N GLN A 483 -10.01 -2.52 -22.66
CA GLN A 483 -9.76 -1.51 -23.69
C GLN A 483 -9.51 -0.11 -23.08
N ILE A 484 -10.31 0.31 -22.10
CA ILE A 484 -10.14 1.60 -21.41
C ILE A 484 -8.74 1.68 -20.78
N VAL A 485 -8.33 0.67 -20.02
CA VAL A 485 -7.02 0.63 -19.37
C VAL A 485 -5.89 0.70 -20.40
N LYS A 486 -6.04 0.00 -21.53
CA LYS A 486 -5.07 0.03 -22.63
C LYS A 486 -4.97 1.40 -23.28
N VAL A 487 -6.09 2.08 -23.54
CA VAL A 487 -6.12 3.40 -24.17
C VAL A 487 -5.58 4.48 -23.23
N LEU A 488 -5.80 4.34 -21.93
CA LEU A 488 -5.37 5.28 -20.90
C LEU A 488 -3.96 5.01 -20.34
N ALA A 489 -3.22 4.05 -20.92
CA ALA A 489 -1.89 3.68 -20.46
C ALA A 489 -0.90 4.86 -20.60
N THR A 490 -0.41 5.35 -19.46
CA THR A 490 0.56 6.45 -19.34
C THR A 490 1.50 6.14 -18.17
N GLU A 491 2.79 6.50 -18.27
CA GLU A 491 3.82 6.13 -17.29
C GLU A 491 3.56 6.75 -15.89
N ASP A 492 3.03 7.98 -15.88
CA ASP A 492 2.80 8.78 -14.66
C ASP A 492 1.43 8.53 -13.98
N ARG A 493 0.59 7.64 -14.52
CA ARG A 493 -0.78 7.46 -14.02
C ARG A 493 -0.82 6.57 -12.78
N GLN A 494 -1.41 7.11 -11.72
CA GLN A 494 -1.79 6.35 -10.54
C GLN A 494 -3.14 5.65 -10.75
N THR A 495 -3.20 4.34 -10.52
CA THR A 495 -4.46 3.59 -10.56
C THR A 495 -4.90 3.23 -9.15
N MET A 496 -6.18 3.46 -8.85
CA MET A 496 -6.83 3.08 -7.60
C MET A 496 -8.01 2.15 -7.92
N LEU A 497 -7.97 0.92 -7.44
CA LEU A 497 -9.03 -0.06 -7.64
C LEU A 497 -9.71 -0.32 -6.30
N PHE A 498 -11.01 -0.07 -6.22
CA PHE A 498 -11.83 -0.32 -5.04
C PHE A 498 -12.84 -1.41 -5.34
N SER A 499 -12.90 -2.39 -4.45
CA SER A 499 -13.87 -3.49 -4.53
C SER A 499 -14.32 -3.86 -3.13
N ALA A 500 -15.58 -4.26 -2.98
CA ALA A 500 -16.06 -4.82 -1.73
C ALA A 500 -15.60 -6.29 -1.57
N THR A 501 -15.40 -6.99 -2.68
CA THR A 501 -15.02 -8.40 -2.69
C THR A 501 -13.75 -8.64 -3.50
N GLN A 502 -13.00 -9.66 -3.09
CA GLN A 502 -11.84 -10.13 -3.84
C GLN A 502 -12.18 -11.44 -4.51
N THR A 503 -12.06 -11.43 -5.82
CA THR A 503 -12.27 -12.58 -6.68
C THR A 503 -11.11 -12.67 -7.64
N THR A 504 -10.86 -13.85 -8.19
CA THR A 504 -9.82 -14.05 -9.21
C THR A 504 -9.97 -13.10 -10.39
N LYS A 505 -11.21 -12.81 -10.82
CA LYS A 505 -11.47 -11.83 -11.88
C LYS A 505 -11.09 -10.40 -11.50
N VAL A 506 -11.29 -10.00 -10.24
CA VAL A 506 -10.87 -8.69 -9.73
C VAL A 506 -9.35 -8.62 -9.66
N GLU A 507 -8.67 -9.69 -9.25
CA GLU A 507 -7.21 -9.79 -9.28
C GLU A 507 -6.66 -9.72 -10.70
N ASP A 508 -7.32 -10.34 -11.68
CA ASP A 508 -6.93 -10.26 -13.09
C ASP A 508 -7.07 -8.84 -13.64
N LEU A 509 -8.17 -8.16 -13.30
CA LEU A 509 -8.34 -6.74 -13.64
C LEU A 509 -7.30 -5.85 -12.93
N ALA A 510 -6.99 -6.14 -11.67
CA ALA A 510 -5.96 -5.44 -10.89
C ALA A 510 -4.58 -5.62 -11.53
N ARG A 511 -4.21 -6.84 -11.95
CA ARG A 511 -2.94 -7.13 -12.64
C ARG A 511 -2.74 -6.33 -13.93
N ILE A 512 -3.82 -6.03 -14.64
CA ILE A 512 -3.75 -5.29 -15.91
C ILE A 512 -3.81 -3.77 -15.69
N SER A 513 -4.43 -3.33 -14.61
CA SER A 513 -4.70 -1.91 -14.35
C SER A 513 -3.69 -1.23 -13.43
N LEU A 514 -3.06 -1.98 -12.52
CA LEU A 514 -2.10 -1.50 -11.52
C LEU A 514 -0.65 -1.75 -11.96
N ARG A 515 0.25 -0.85 -11.55
CA ARG A 515 1.71 -0.98 -11.66
C ARG A 515 2.25 -1.98 -10.61
N PRO A 516 3.45 -2.56 -10.82
CA PRO A 516 4.09 -3.45 -9.85
C PRO A 516 4.24 -2.78 -8.47
N GLY A 517 4.00 -3.57 -7.41
CA GLY A 517 4.04 -3.10 -6.02
C GLY A 517 2.85 -2.23 -5.57
N PRO A 518 1.58 -2.55 -5.93
CA PRO A 518 0.45 -1.79 -5.44
C PRO A 518 0.32 -1.97 -3.93
N LEU A 519 -0.10 -0.92 -3.23
CA LEU A 519 -0.46 -1.05 -1.83
C LEU A 519 -1.81 -1.74 -1.72
N TYR A 520 -1.83 -2.87 -1.02
CA TYR A 520 -3.05 -3.57 -0.65
C TYR A 520 -3.54 -3.05 0.69
N ILE A 521 -4.78 -2.55 0.72
CA ILE A 521 -5.44 -2.07 1.94
C ILE A 521 -6.68 -2.93 2.15
N ASN A 522 -6.63 -3.82 3.14
CA ASN A 522 -7.77 -4.62 3.56
C ASN A 522 -8.16 -4.24 4.99
N VAL A 523 -9.33 -3.63 5.15
CA VAL A 523 -9.83 -3.17 6.45
C VAL A 523 -10.64 -4.29 7.15
N ASP A 524 -10.86 -5.44 6.51
CA ASP A 524 -11.78 -6.49 6.98
C ASP A 524 -11.10 -7.71 7.62
N GLU A 525 -9.76 -7.80 7.60
CA GLU A 525 -9.01 -9.01 8.03
C GLU A 525 -9.06 -9.33 9.54
N GLY A 526 -9.69 -8.48 10.36
CA GLY A 526 -9.79 -8.66 11.82
C GLY A 526 -11.20 -8.79 12.40
N GLN A 527 -12.27 -8.76 11.61
CA GLN A 527 -13.63 -8.68 12.15
C GLN A 527 -14.37 -10.04 12.24
N GLN A 528 -15.17 -10.19 13.30
CA GLN A 528 -15.95 -11.41 13.59
C GLN A 528 -17.12 -11.64 12.61
N TYR A 529 -17.65 -10.57 11.98
CA TYR A 529 -18.84 -10.62 11.11
C TYR A 529 -18.68 -9.84 9.81
N SER A 530 -19.30 -10.33 8.73
CA SER A 530 -19.22 -9.76 7.37
C SER A 530 -20.19 -8.59 7.09
N THR A 531 -20.95 -8.16 8.09
CA THR A 531 -21.95 -7.07 7.98
C THR A 531 -21.55 -5.86 8.84
N VAL A 532 -22.27 -4.74 8.74
CA VAL A 532 -21.97 -3.50 9.48
C VAL A 532 -22.41 -3.60 10.94
N GLU A 533 -21.65 -2.97 11.84
CA GLU A 533 -22.03 -2.86 13.26
C GLU A 533 -23.31 -2.03 13.40
N GLY A 534 -24.26 -2.48 14.23
CA GLY A 534 -25.56 -1.79 14.44
C GLY A 534 -26.71 -2.26 13.53
N LEU A 535 -26.47 -3.24 12.65
CA LEU A 535 -27.50 -3.89 11.83
C LEU A 535 -28.13 -5.09 12.57
N GLU A 536 -29.44 -5.03 12.82
CA GLU A 536 -30.23 -6.15 13.34
C GLU A 536 -30.84 -6.94 12.17
N GLN A 537 -30.49 -8.22 12.04
CA GLN A 537 -30.81 -9.02 10.85
C GLN A 537 -31.74 -10.16 11.21
N GLY A 538 -32.93 -10.16 10.63
CA GLY A 538 -33.92 -11.20 10.85
C GLY A 538 -34.34 -11.91 9.57
N TYR A 539 -34.84 -13.13 9.72
CA TYR A 539 -35.58 -13.83 8.67
C TYR A 539 -36.98 -14.21 9.16
N VAL A 540 -37.90 -14.43 8.22
CA VAL A 540 -39.24 -14.97 8.50
C VAL A 540 -39.52 -16.13 7.56
N LEU A 541 -40.01 -17.24 8.11
CA LEU A 541 -40.53 -18.36 7.33
C LEU A 541 -41.99 -18.09 6.97
N CYS A 542 -42.28 -18.08 5.67
CA CYS A 542 -43.61 -17.79 5.17
C CYS A 542 -43.93 -18.66 3.95
N ASP A 543 -45.07 -19.34 3.99
CA ASP A 543 -45.62 -20.01 2.80
C ASP A 543 -45.87 -18.99 1.68
N ALA A 544 -45.69 -19.42 0.42
CA ALA A 544 -45.80 -18.54 -0.74
C ALA A 544 -47.13 -17.77 -0.81
N ASP A 545 -48.25 -18.40 -0.44
CA ASP A 545 -49.59 -17.81 -0.49
C ASP A 545 -49.81 -16.68 0.54
N LYS A 546 -49.05 -16.69 1.65
CA LYS A 546 -49.15 -15.67 2.71
C LYS A 546 -48.11 -14.56 2.57
N ARG A 547 -47.10 -14.75 1.72
CA ARG A 547 -45.92 -13.89 1.61
C ARG A 547 -46.25 -12.43 1.30
N PHE A 548 -47.11 -12.18 0.29
CA PHE A 548 -47.50 -10.81 -0.06
C PHE A 548 -48.35 -10.14 1.02
N ILE A 549 -49.28 -10.88 1.64
CA ILE A 549 -50.14 -10.37 2.72
C ILE A 549 -49.28 -9.92 3.91
N LEU A 550 -48.24 -10.69 4.22
CA LEU A 550 -47.27 -10.36 5.25
C LEU A 550 -46.50 -9.09 4.91
N LEU A 551 -45.97 -8.98 3.68
CA LEU A 551 -45.30 -7.78 3.19
C LEU A 551 -46.21 -6.56 3.28
N PHE A 552 -47.44 -6.66 2.78
CA PHE A 552 -48.42 -5.56 2.81
C PHE A 552 -48.72 -5.10 4.24
N SER A 553 -48.97 -6.06 5.15
CA SER A 553 -49.22 -5.76 6.57
C SER A 553 -48.01 -5.06 7.21
N PHE A 554 -46.79 -5.47 6.85
CA PHE A 554 -45.56 -4.83 7.30
C PHE A 554 -45.41 -3.40 6.74
N LEU A 555 -45.58 -3.21 5.43
CA LEU A 555 -45.44 -1.92 4.76
C LEU A 555 -46.45 -0.88 5.25
N LEU A 556 -47.70 -1.29 5.48
CA LEU A 556 -48.71 -0.42 6.10
C LEU A 556 -48.27 0.07 7.48
N ARG A 557 -47.75 -0.84 8.31
CA ARG A 557 -47.25 -0.49 9.65
C ARG A 557 -46.04 0.46 9.58
N MET A 558 -45.15 0.26 8.61
CA MET A 558 -44.00 1.15 8.39
C MET A 558 -44.44 2.53 7.91
N THR A 559 -45.41 2.59 7.01
CA THR A 559 -46.02 3.85 6.52
C THR A 559 -46.64 4.64 7.68
N GLN A 560 -47.44 3.97 8.53
CA GLN A 560 -48.03 4.59 9.73
C GLN A 560 -46.98 5.12 10.71
N LYS A 561 -45.84 4.43 10.83
CA LYS A 561 -44.72 4.84 11.67
C LYS A 561 -43.78 5.85 11.01
N LYS A 562 -44.11 6.32 9.80
CA LYS A 562 -43.27 7.23 8.99
C LYS A 562 -41.84 6.72 8.86
N LYS A 563 -41.69 5.45 8.46
CA LYS A 563 -40.40 4.78 8.27
C LYS A 563 -39.97 4.79 6.82
N LYS A 564 -38.65 4.79 6.59
CA LYS A 564 -38.03 4.69 5.27
C LYS A 564 -37.62 3.26 5.00
N VAL A 565 -38.17 2.65 3.95
CA VAL A 565 -38.05 1.20 3.68
C VAL A 565 -37.63 0.95 2.25
N ILE A 566 -36.72 0.00 2.03
CA ILE A 566 -36.37 -0.52 0.71
C ILE A 566 -36.80 -1.98 0.63
N VAL A 567 -37.49 -2.35 -0.45
CA VAL A 567 -37.97 -3.71 -0.72
C VAL A 567 -37.35 -4.24 -2.00
N PHE A 568 -36.58 -5.33 -1.89
CA PHE A 568 -35.92 -5.99 -3.00
C PHE A 568 -36.76 -7.12 -3.60
N PHE A 569 -36.88 -7.12 -4.92
CA PHE A 569 -37.50 -8.16 -5.74
C PHE A 569 -36.51 -8.70 -6.78
N SER A 570 -36.73 -9.94 -7.20
CA SER A 570 -35.90 -10.68 -8.17
C SER A 570 -36.05 -10.18 -9.61
N SER A 571 -37.19 -9.60 -9.98
CA SER A 571 -37.51 -9.23 -11.37
C SER A 571 -38.04 -7.80 -11.53
N CYS A 572 -37.66 -7.17 -12.65
CA CYS A 572 -38.21 -5.88 -13.09
C CYS A 572 -39.74 -5.92 -13.26
N ASN A 573 -40.28 -7.02 -13.77
CA ASN A 573 -41.73 -7.16 -13.97
C ASN A 573 -42.45 -7.31 -12.62
N SER A 574 -41.82 -8.00 -11.65
CA SER A 574 -42.34 -8.08 -10.28
C SER A 574 -42.38 -6.71 -9.61
N VAL A 575 -41.30 -5.93 -9.71
CA VAL A 575 -41.27 -4.54 -9.19
C VAL A 575 -42.39 -3.71 -9.80
N LYS A 576 -42.55 -3.75 -11.13
CA LYS A 576 -43.60 -3.02 -11.84
C LYS A 576 -45.00 -3.40 -11.33
N TYR A 577 -45.30 -4.70 -11.29
CA TYR A 577 -46.60 -5.21 -10.85
C TYR A 577 -46.90 -4.85 -9.40
N TYR A 578 -45.98 -5.10 -8.47
CA TYR A 578 -46.22 -4.81 -7.05
C TYR A 578 -46.29 -3.31 -6.78
N ALA A 579 -45.56 -2.48 -7.52
CA ALA A 579 -45.71 -1.02 -7.42
C ALA A 579 -47.09 -0.54 -7.88
N GLU A 580 -47.60 -1.08 -8.99
CA GLU A 580 -48.96 -0.80 -9.46
C GLU A 580 -49.99 -1.28 -8.42
N LEU A 581 -49.88 -2.53 -7.96
CA LEU A 581 -50.79 -3.15 -7.00
C LEU A 581 -50.85 -2.39 -5.67
N LEU A 582 -49.68 -2.04 -5.11
CA LEU A 582 -49.61 -1.32 -3.82
C LEU A 582 -50.23 0.07 -3.92
N ASN A 583 -50.05 0.77 -5.04
CA ASN A 583 -50.72 2.05 -5.29
C ASN A 583 -52.26 1.90 -5.39
N TYR A 584 -52.78 0.81 -5.98
CA TYR A 584 -54.23 0.55 -6.02
C TYR A 584 -54.86 0.26 -4.66
N ILE A 585 -54.07 -0.16 -3.67
CA ILE A 585 -54.55 -0.48 -2.31
C ILE A 585 -54.09 0.57 -1.29
N ASP A 586 -53.90 1.82 -1.75
CA ASP A 586 -53.56 3.00 -0.95
C ASP A 586 -52.27 2.84 -0.11
N CYS A 587 -51.27 2.15 -0.68
CA CYS A 587 -49.91 2.09 -0.15
C CYS A 587 -48.95 2.76 -1.15
N PRO A 588 -48.67 4.07 -1.00
CA PRO A 588 -47.80 4.80 -1.91
C PRO A 588 -46.38 4.23 -1.90
N VAL A 589 -45.87 3.90 -3.09
CA VAL A 589 -44.52 3.35 -3.26
C VAL A 589 -43.82 3.96 -4.47
N LEU A 590 -42.51 4.06 -4.39
CA LEU A 590 -41.62 4.43 -5.49
C LEU A 590 -41.03 3.16 -6.12
N ASP A 591 -40.85 3.13 -7.43
CA ASP A 591 -40.33 1.97 -8.17
C ASP A 591 -39.00 2.25 -8.89
N LEU A 592 -37.98 1.40 -8.70
CA LEU A 592 -36.67 1.55 -9.36
C LEU A 592 -36.15 0.23 -9.97
N TYR A 593 -36.06 0.17 -11.30
CA TYR A 593 -35.57 -1.00 -12.03
C TYR A 593 -34.98 -0.66 -13.41
N GLY A 594 -34.19 -1.59 -13.97
CA GLY A 594 -33.33 -1.31 -15.13
C GLY A 594 -34.03 -1.00 -16.45
N LYS A 595 -35.28 -1.44 -16.65
CA LYS A 595 -36.06 -1.17 -17.87
C LYS A 595 -36.70 0.24 -17.93
N GLN A 596 -36.65 1.01 -16.84
CA GLN A 596 -37.21 2.36 -16.81
C GLN A 596 -36.35 3.35 -17.63
N LYS A 597 -36.97 4.40 -18.15
CA LYS A 597 -36.25 5.53 -18.76
C LYS A 597 -35.32 6.17 -17.73
N GLN A 598 -34.12 6.56 -18.15
CA GLN A 598 -33.09 7.09 -17.25
C GLN A 598 -33.56 8.31 -16.44
N GLN A 599 -34.32 9.21 -17.08
CA GLN A 599 -34.87 10.39 -16.41
C GLN A 599 -35.80 10.01 -15.25
N LYS A 600 -36.70 9.03 -15.45
CA LYS A 600 -37.56 8.51 -14.38
C LYS A 600 -36.72 7.92 -13.24
N ARG A 601 -35.75 7.06 -13.56
CA ARG A 601 -34.85 6.44 -12.55
C ARG A 601 -34.14 7.48 -11.71
N THR A 602 -33.61 8.52 -12.36
CA THR A 602 -32.87 9.61 -11.71
C THR A 602 -33.80 10.41 -10.80
N ASN A 603 -35.00 10.78 -11.29
CA ASN A 603 -35.99 11.51 -10.50
C ASN A 603 -36.42 10.70 -9.28
N THR A 604 -36.81 9.44 -9.46
CA THR A 604 -37.26 8.55 -8.37
C THR A 604 -36.15 8.30 -7.35
N PHE A 605 -34.90 8.14 -7.80
CA PHE A 605 -33.76 8.00 -6.91
C PHE A 605 -33.58 9.23 -6.01
N PHE A 606 -33.56 10.43 -6.59
CA PHE A 606 -33.42 11.67 -5.80
C PHE A 606 -34.65 11.95 -4.93
N GLU A 607 -35.85 11.67 -5.43
CA GLU A 607 -37.09 11.77 -4.66
C GLU A 607 -37.04 10.90 -3.41
N PHE A 608 -36.66 9.63 -3.53
CA PHE A 608 -36.53 8.74 -2.37
C PHE A 608 -35.36 9.11 -1.46
N THR A 609 -34.24 9.53 -2.04
CA THR A 609 -33.05 9.94 -1.26
C THR A 609 -33.38 11.13 -0.36
N ASN A 610 -34.09 12.11 -0.90
CA ASN A 610 -34.47 13.34 -0.19
C ASN A 610 -35.69 13.16 0.73
N ALA A 611 -36.47 12.09 0.57
CA ALA A 611 -37.62 11.82 1.44
C ALA A 611 -37.18 11.38 2.84
N GLU A 612 -37.83 11.91 3.88
CA GLU A 612 -37.61 11.48 5.28
C GLU A 612 -38.21 10.10 5.56
N HIS A 613 -39.31 9.77 4.88
CA HIS A 613 -40.05 8.52 5.00
C HIS A 613 -40.60 8.10 3.63
N GLY A 614 -40.85 6.80 3.45
CA GLY A 614 -41.36 6.28 2.18
C GLY A 614 -40.92 4.85 1.93
N ILE A 615 -41.48 4.26 0.88
CA ILE A 615 -41.19 2.89 0.48
C ILE A 615 -40.64 2.90 -0.95
N LEU A 616 -39.43 2.36 -1.13
CA LEU A 616 -38.84 2.10 -2.43
C LEU A 616 -38.91 0.61 -2.73
N ILE A 617 -39.43 0.26 -3.91
CA ILE A 617 -39.42 -1.09 -4.43
C ILE A 617 -38.44 -1.18 -5.59
N CYS A 618 -37.50 -2.12 -5.52
CA CYS A 618 -36.42 -2.18 -6.48
C CYS A 618 -35.91 -3.59 -6.76
N THR A 619 -35.15 -3.70 -7.84
CA THR A 619 -34.27 -4.86 -8.12
C THR A 619 -32.85 -4.56 -7.61
N ASP A 620 -31.90 -5.46 -7.83
CA ASP A 620 -30.49 -5.28 -7.45
C ASP A 620 -29.77 -4.09 -8.12
N VAL A 621 -30.46 -3.40 -9.03
CA VAL A 621 -30.06 -2.06 -9.50
C VAL A 621 -29.81 -1.09 -8.34
N ALA A 622 -30.51 -1.24 -7.21
CA ALA A 622 -30.35 -0.39 -6.04
C ALA A 622 -29.49 -1.00 -4.92
N ALA A 623 -29.01 -2.24 -5.09
CA ALA A 623 -28.37 -3.00 -4.01
C ALA A 623 -26.92 -2.57 -3.73
N ARG A 624 -26.17 -2.14 -4.75
CA ARG A 624 -24.71 -1.85 -4.64
C ARG A 624 -24.41 -0.36 -4.91
N GLY A 625 -23.40 0.19 -4.23
CA GLY A 625 -22.92 1.57 -4.43
C GLY A 625 -23.83 2.73 -4.00
N LEU A 626 -25.15 2.61 -4.13
CA LEU A 626 -26.09 3.72 -3.87
C LEU A 626 -26.17 4.11 -2.39
N ASP A 627 -25.85 5.35 -2.09
CA ASP A 627 -25.94 5.95 -0.78
C ASP A 627 -27.31 6.58 -0.59
N ILE A 628 -28.14 5.87 0.17
CA ILE A 628 -29.47 6.31 0.54
C ILE A 628 -29.45 6.53 2.06
N PRO A 629 -29.50 7.78 2.54
CA PRO A 629 -29.38 8.07 3.95
C PRO A 629 -30.63 7.65 4.72
N ALA A 630 -30.43 7.30 6.00
CA ALA A 630 -31.47 7.07 7.00
C ALA A 630 -32.55 6.04 6.61
N VAL A 631 -32.17 4.96 5.92
CA VAL A 631 -33.09 3.84 5.68
C VAL A 631 -33.28 3.06 6.98
N ASP A 632 -34.52 2.89 7.44
CA ASP A 632 -34.81 2.15 8.68
C ASP A 632 -34.84 0.62 8.47
N PHE A 633 -35.38 0.18 7.33
CA PHE A 633 -35.60 -1.24 7.04
C PHE A 633 -35.22 -1.62 5.62
N ILE A 634 -34.50 -2.74 5.50
CA ILE A 634 -34.27 -3.46 4.25
C ILE A 634 -35.09 -4.74 4.25
N VAL A 635 -36.06 -4.82 3.35
CA VAL A 635 -36.86 -6.03 3.14
C VAL A 635 -36.37 -6.74 1.89
N GLN A 636 -35.91 -7.96 2.07
CA GLN A 636 -35.57 -8.85 0.96
C GLN A 636 -36.80 -9.72 0.72
N PHE A 637 -37.75 -9.17 -0.05
CA PHE A 637 -38.99 -9.88 -0.34
C PHE A 637 -38.68 -11.14 -1.11
N ASP A 638 -37.83 -11.04 -2.14
CA ASP A 638 -37.17 -12.17 -2.78
C ASP A 638 -35.75 -12.37 -2.25
N PRO A 639 -35.35 -13.60 -1.87
CA PRO A 639 -33.98 -13.86 -1.48
C PRO A 639 -33.01 -13.53 -2.63
N PRO A 640 -31.78 -13.10 -2.33
CA PRO A 640 -30.77 -12.78 -3.33
C PRO A 640 -30.14 -14.04 -3.95
N ASP A 641 -29.56 -13.88 -5.15
CA ASP A 641 -28.93 -14.96 -5.90
C ASP A 641 -27.79 -15.67 -5.15
N ASN A 642 -27.08 -14.94 -4.30
CA ASN A 642 -25.93 -15.38 -3.53
C ASN A 642 -25.78 -14.57 -2.23
N THR A 643 -24.89 -15.03 -1.34
CA THR A 643 -24.62 -14.40 -0.04
C THR A 643 -23.97 -13.02 -0.14
N ARG A 644 -23.27 -12.70 -1.24
CA ARG A 644 -22.66 -11.38 -1.44
C ARG A 644 -23.72 -10.32 -1.70
N ASP A 645 -24.67 -10.62 -2.58
CA ASP A 645 -25.81 -9.74 -2.85
C ASP A 645 -26.64 -9.48 -1.59
N TYR A 646 -26.79 -10.48 -0.72
CA TYR A 646 -27.38 -10.29 0.60
C TYR A 646 -26.66 -9.17 1.39
N ILE A 647 -25.34 -9.29 1.55
CA ILE A 647 -24.52 -8.33 2.31
C ILE A 647 -24.66 -6.92 1.73
N HIS A 648 -24.66 -6.80 0.39
CA HIS A 648 -24.81 -5.51 -0.28
C HIS A 648 -26.18 -4.86 -0.06
N ARG A 649 -27.26 -5.66 -0.18
CA ARG A 649 -28.65 -5.21 0.04
C ARG A 649 -28.82 -4.69 1.46
N VAL A 650 -28.40 -5.46 2.47
CA VAL A 650 -28.53 -5.05 3.88
C VAL A 650 -27.61 -3.88 4.23
N GLY A 651 -26.48 -3.74 3.55
CA GLY A 651 -25.59 -2.58 3.64
C GLY A 651 -26.17 -1.26 3.11
N ARG A 652 -27.47 -1.20 2.76
CA ARG A 652 -28.20 0.04 2.47
C ARG A 652 -28.75 0.74 3.72
N THR A 653 -28.81 0.06 4.86
CA THR A 653 -29.17 0.64 6.16
C THR A 653 -27.95 0.63 7.11
N ALA A 654 -28.11 1.17 8.32
CA ALA A 654 -27.04 1.28 9.34
C ALA A 654 -25.76 1.96 8.78
N ARG A 655 -25.92 3.01 7.98
CA ARG A 655 -24.82 3.77 7.38
C ARG A 655 -24.45 4.99 8.23
N GLY A 656 -23.17 5.17 8.50
CA GLY A 656 -22.62 6.27 9.32
C GLY A 656 -22.34 5.86 10.76
N ALA A 657 -21.55 6.66 11.47
CA ALA A 657 -21.21 6.41 12.86
C ALA A 657 -22.48 6.40 13.74
N ASN A 658 -22.67 5.34 14.53
CA ASN A 658 -23.82 5.12 15.43
C ASN A 658 -25.20 4.94 14.75
N ALA A 659 -25.25 4.70 13.44
CA ALA A 659 -26.51 4.42 12.76
C ALA A 659 -27.04 3.01 13.09
N LYS A 660 -28.36 2.89 13.30
CA LYS A 660 -29.03 1.62 13.51
C LYS A 660 -29.92 1.28 12.33
N GLY A 661 -29.99 0.02 11.98
CA GLY A 661 -30.74 -0.47 10.84
C GLY A 661 -31.29 -1.86 11.06
N ARG A 662 -32.34 -2.22 10.33
CA ARG A 662 -32.94 -3.56 10.38
C ARG A 662 -33.04 -4.19 9.01
N SER A 663 -32.82 -5.49 8.92
CA SER A 663 -33.10 -6.26 7.71
C SER A 663 -34.08 -7.39 7.99
N LEU A 664 -34.95 -7.67 7.02
CA LEU A 664 -35.91 -8.76 7.06
C LEU A 664 -35.82 -9.57 5.76
N LEU A 665 -35.42 -10.82 5.86
CA LEU A 665 -35.38 -11.79 4.77
C LEU A 665 -36.64 -12.66 4.78
N PHE A 666 -37.36 -12.71 3.67
CA PHE A 666 -38.48 -13.63 3.50
C PHE A 666 -37.94 -14.94 2.91
N LEU A 667 -38.22 -16.05 3.57
CA LEU A 667 -37.88 -17.38 3.09
C LEU A 667 -39.11 -18.27 3.08
N GLN A 668 -39.25 -19.07 2.02
CA GLN A 668 -40.16 -20.19 1.99
C GLN A 668 -39.58 -21.38 2.77
N PRO A 669 -40.41 -22.33 3.25
CA PRO A 669 -39.91 -23.51 3.98
C PRO A 669 -38.87 -24.34 3.21
N ASN A 670 -38.93 -24.35 1.88
CA ASN A 670 -37.95 -25.03 1.02
C ASN A 670 -36.66 -24.22 0.77
N GLU A 671 -36.60 -22.94 1.15
CA GLU A 671 -35.45 -22.04 0.94
C GLU A 671 -34.55 -21.93 2.18
N VAL A 672 -34.89 -22.62 3.28
CA VAL A 672 -34.17 -22.59 4.57
C VAL A 672 -32.67 -22.93 4.43
N GLY A 673 -32.31 -23.72 3.42
CA GLY A 673 -30.91 -24.02 3.09
C GLY A 673 -30.04 -22.78 2.85
N PHE A 674 -30.62 -21.64 2.46
CA PHE A 674 -29.88 -20.38 2.32
C PHE A 674 -29.26 -19.90 3.63
N LEU A 675 -29.89 -20.19 4.77
CA LEU A 675 -29.39 -19.81 6.10
C LEU A 675 -28.02 -20.46 6.41
N ALA A 676 -27.78 -21.67 5.90
CA ALA A 676 -26.48 -22.33 6.05
C ALA A 676 -25.36 -21.57 5.33
N HIS A 677 -25.64 -21.08 4.12
CA HIS A 677 -24.69 -20.25 3.36
C HIS A 677 -24.44 -18.89 4.03
N LEU A 678 -25.46 -18.27 4.63
CA LEU A 678 -25.27 -17.04 5.41
C LEU A 678 -24.39 -17.27 6.65
N LYS A 679 -24.59 -18.40 7.34
CA LYS A 679 -23.75 -18.78 8.50
C LYS A 679 -22.29 -19.00 8.10
N GLU A 680 -22.05 -19.69 6.98
CA GLU A 680 -20.70 -19.87 6.41
C GLU A 680 -20.05 -18.52 6.05
N ALA A 681 -20.84 -17.58 5.52
CA ALA A 681 -20.40 -16.22 5.23
C ALA A 681 -20.28 -15.31 6.47
N ARG A 682 -20.37 -15.85 7.71
CA ARG A 682 -20.32 -15.13 8.98
C ARG A 682 -21.38 -14.03 9.13
N VAL A 683 -22.59 -14.30 8.65
CA VAL A 683 -23.75 -13.41 8.77
C VAL A 683 -24.73 -13.99 9.79
N PRO A 684 -24.80 -13.45 11.02
CA PRO A 684 -25.78 -13.90 12.01
C PRO A 684 -27.16 -13.36 11.65
N VAL A 685 -28.15 -14.26 11.60
CA VAL A 685 -29.56 -13.92 11.39
C VAL A 685 -30.41 -14.60 12.46
N VAL A 686 -31.44 -13.91 12.93
CA VAL A 686 -32.39 -14.43 13.92
C VAL A 686 -33.77 -14.61 13.32
N GLU A 687 -34.53 -15.58 13.82
CA GLU A 687 -35.91 -15.76 13.36
C GLU A 687 -36.82 -14.71 13.97
N PHE A 688 -37.61 -14.05 13.13
CA PHE A 688 -38.66 -13.11 13.56
C PHE A 688 -40.03 -13.78 13.43
N GLU A 689 -40.69 -13.93 14.57
CA GLU A 689 -42.09 -14.33 14.59
C GLU A 689 -43.01 -13.15 14.29
N PHE A 690 -43.85 -13.30 13.27
CA PHE A 690 -44.91 -12.35 12.98
C PHE A 690 -46.22 -12.79 13.65
N PRO A 691 -46.80 -11.98 14.57
CA PRO A 691 -48.04 -12.35 15.23
C PRO A 691 -49.17 -12.47 14.22
N ALA A 692 -49.79 -13.65 14.12
CA ALA A 692 -50.91 -13.91 13.19
C ALA A 692 -52.05 -12.89 13.32
N LYS A 693 -52.29 -12.39 14.54
CA LYS A 693 -53.29 -11.34 14.85
C LYS A 693 -53.04 -10.00 14.17
N LYS A 694 -51.81 -9.75 13.67
CA LYS A 694 -51.42 -8.50 12.99
C LYS A 694 -51.43 -8.62 11.46
N ILE A 695 -51.69 -9.80 10.92
CA ILE A 695 -51.77 -10.03 9.47
C ILE A 695 -53.17 -9.62 9.00
N LYS A 696 -53.26 -8.68 8.06
CA LYS A 696 -54.54 -8.25 7.51
C LYS A 696 -55.08 -9.30 6.52
N ASN A 697 -56.35 -9.66 6.64
CA ASN A 697 -56.97 -10.60 5.70
C ASN A 697 -57.49 -9.86 4.44
N VAL A 698 -56.61 -9.69 3.45
CA VAL A 698 -56.91 -8.95 2.20
C VAL A 698 -56.92 -9.84 0.94
N GLN A 699 -56.72 -11.15 1.08
CA GLN A 699 -56.55 -12.06 -0.06
C GLN A 699 -57.75 -12.03 -1.03
N SER A 700 -58.97 -12.13 -0.51
CA SER A 700 -60.19 -12.14 -1.33
C SER A 700 -60.43 -10.81 -2.07
N GLN A 701 -59.95 -9.70 -1.50
CA GLN A 701 -60.02 -8.37 -2.12
C GLN A 701 -59.02 -8.26 -3.27
N LEU A 702 -57.80 -8.78 -3.09
CA LEU A 702 -56.76 -8.81 -4.12
C LEU A 702 -57.18 -9.66 -5.32
N GLU A 703 -57.72 -10.86 -5.08
CA GLU A 703 -58.22 -11.75 -6.13
C GLU A 703 -59.37 -11.12 -6.92
N LYS A 704 -60.31 -10.44 -6.24
CA LYS A 704 -61.38 -9.68 -6.90
C LYS A 704 -60.84 -8.50 -7.71
N LEU A 705 -59.86 -7.78 -7.19
CA LEU A 705 -59.27 -6.63 -7.87
C LEU A 705 -58.56 -7.05 -9.16
N ILE A 706 -57.73 -8.09 -9.08
CA ILE A 706 -56.96 -8.61 -10.22
C ILE A 706 -57.88 -9.31 -11.22
N GLY A 707 -58.94 -9.98 -10.75
CA GLY A 707 -59.94 -10.57 -11.62
C GLY A 707 -60.76 -9.55 -12.42
N LYS A 708 -60.95 -8.33 -11.88
CA LYS A 708 -61.72 -7.25 -12.54
C LYS A 708 -60.86 -6.31 -13.39
N ASN A 709 -59.63 -6.03 -12.99
CA ASN A 709 -58.75 -5.08 -13.67
C ASN A 709 -57.86 -5.79 -14.70
N TYR A 710 -58.23 -5.68 -15.99
CA TYR A 710 -57.49 -6.32 -17.09
C TYR A 710 -56.00 -5.95 -17.12
N TYR A 711 -55.66 -4.66 -16.94
CA TYR A 711 -54.26 -4.21 -17.00
C TYR A 711 -53.43 -4.79 -15.86
N LEU A 712 -53.98 -4.78 -14.64
CA LEU A 712 -53.32 -5.34 -13.47
C LEU A 712 -53.18 -6.87 -13.60
N GLN A 713 -54.18 -7.54 -14.17
CA GLN A 713 -54.13 -8.97 -14.47
C GLN A 713 -53.02 -9.34 -15.45
N GLN A 714 -52.80 -8.54 -16.51
CA GLN A 714 -51.71 -8.79 -17.46
C GLN A 714 -50.33 -8.54 -16.82
N SER A 715 -50.18 -7.44 -16.08
CA SER A 715 -48.97 -7.13 -15.31
C SER A 715 -48.65 -8.25 -14.30
N ALA A 716 -49.66 -8.79 -13.61
CA ALA A 716 -49.54 -9.95 -12.71
C ALA A 716 -49.06 -11.22 -13.44
N LYS A 717 -49.57 -11.52 -14.65
CA LYS A 717 -49.14 -12.68 -15.43
C LYS A 717 -47.67 -12.57 -15.86
N GLU A 718 -47.28 -11.38 -16.34
CA GLU A 718 -45.89 -11.11 -16.74
C GLU A 718 -44.92 -11.17 -15.55
N ALA A 719 -45.35 -10.67 -14.39
CA ALA A 719 -44.60 -10.72 -13.14
C ALA A 719 -44.45 -12.15 -12.64
N PHE A 720 -45.53 -12.93 -12.60
CA PHE A 720 -45.52 -14.35 -12.22
C PHE A 720 -44.57 -15.16 -13.12
N ARG A 721 -44.69 -14.99 -14.45
CA ARG A 721 -43.77 -15.63 -15.41
C ARG A 721 -42.32 -15.22 -15.12
N SER A 722 -42.05 -13.92 -14.97
CA SER A 722 -40.68 -13.46 -14.77
C SER A 722 -40.08 -13.88 -13.43
N TYR A 723 -40.89 -14.02 -12.38
CA TYR A 723 -40.47 -14.56 -11.09
C TYR A 723 -40.04 -16.02 -11.23
N LEU A 724 -40.83 -16.86 -11.91
CA LEU A 724 -40.46 -18.26 -12.15
C LEU A 724 -39.17 -18.39 -12.97
N HIS A 725 -38.99 -17.53 -13.99
CA HIS A 725 -37.75 -17.51 -14.78
C HIS A 725 -36.55 -17.08 -13.94
N ALA A 726 -36.69 -16.05 -13.09
CA ALA A 726 -35.64 -15.60 -12.19
C ALA A 726 -35.26 -16.71 -11.19
N TYR A 727 -36.27 -17.36 -10.59
CA TYR A 727 -36.09 -18.47 -9.66
C TYR A 727 -35.42 -19.69 -10.33
N ALA A 728 -35.76 -20.00 -11.59
CA ALA A 728 -35.11 -21.07 -12.34
C ALA A 728 -33.66 -20.74 -12.75
N SER A 729 -33.32 -19.46 -12.85
CA SER A 729 -31.97 -19.00 -13.21
C SER A 729 -31.01 -18.85 -12.02
N HIS A 730 -31.48 -19.10 -10.79
CA HIS A 730 -30.69 -18.93 -9.57
C HIS A 730 -29.41 -19.78 -9.60
N GLY A 731 -28.30 -19.21 -9.10
CA GLY A 731 -27.01 -19.90 -9.04
C GLY A 731 -26.99 -21.07 -8.04
N LEU A 732 -27.63 -20.90 -6.89
CA LEU A 732 -27.72 -21.89 -5.81
C LEU A 732 -28.88 -22.88 -6.03
N ARG A 733 -28.76 -23.73 -7.06
CA ARG A 733 -29.82 -24.71 -7.43
C ARG A 733 -30.13 -25.74 -6.34
N SER A 734 -29.20 -25.98 -5.41
CA SER A 734 -29.42 -26.87 -4.26
C SER A 734 -30.46 -26.31 -3.28
N VAL A 735 -30.61 -24.98 -3.23
CA VAL A 735 -31.56 -24.27 -2.36
C VAL A 735 -32.80 -23.86 -3.15
N TYR A 736 -32.60 -23.25 -4.33
CA TYR A 736 -33.67 -22.70 -5.15
C TYR A 736 -34.02 -23.65 -6.30
N ASP A 737 -34.85 -24.64 -5.99
CA ASP A 737 -35.36 -25.60 -6.97
C ASP A 737 -36.77 -25.20 -7.43
N VAL A 738 -36.88 -24.76 -8.68
CA VAL A 738 -38.16 -24.34 -9.29
C VAL A 738 -39.18 -25.47 -9.31
N HIS A 739 -38.73 -26.73 -9.36
CA HIS A 739 -39.61 -27.90 -9.40
C HIS A 739 -40.21 -28.24 -8.03
N LYS A 740 -39.64 -27.70 -6.94
CA LYS A 740 -40.16 -27.86 -5.58
C LYS A 740 -41.14 -26.75 -5.18
N LEU A 741 -41.39 -25.77 -6.06
CA LEU A 741 -42.34 -24.70 -5.78
C LEU A 741 -43.79 -25.18 -5.92
N ASP A 742 -44.61 -24.86 -4.91
CA ASP A 742 -46.07 -24.99 -5.02
C ASP A 742 -46.62 -23.85 -5.89
N LEU A 743 -46.77 -24.11 -7.19
CA LEU A 743 -47.23 -23.11 -8.16
C LEU A 743 -48.63 -22.57 -7.83
N ALA A 744 -49.49 -23.33 -7.13
CA ALA A 744 -50.81 -22.83 -6.73
C ALA A 744 -50.68 -21.80 -5.61
N LYS A 745 -49.83 -22.06 -4.61
CA LYS A 745 -49.52 -21.06 -3.56
C LYS A 745 -48.79 -19.84 -4.10
N VAL A 746 -47.83 -20.04 -5.01
CA VAL A 746 -47.13 -18.92 -5.67
C VAL A 746 -48.13 -18.09 -6.48
N ALA A 747 -49.05 -18.71 -7.22
CA ALA A 747 -50.07 -17.97 -7.98
C ALA A 747 -50.97 -17.12 -7.09
N LYS A 748 -51.34 -17.62 -5.89
CA LYS A 748 -52.09 -16.84 -4.89
C LYS A 748 -51.35 -15.59 -4.42
N SER A 749 -50.02 -15.62 -4.36
CA SER A 749 -49.22 -14.46 -3.94
C SER A 749 -49.24 -13.31 -4.96
N PHE A 750 -49.42 -13.65 -6.24
CA PHE A 750 -49.73 -12.70 -7.33
C PHE A 750 -51.24 -12.47 -7.50
N GLY A 751 -52.04 -12.91 -6.52
CA GLY A 751 -53.50 -12.74 -6.43
C GLY A 751 -54.31 -13.43 -7.53
N PHE A 752 -53.79 -14.55 -8.06
CA PHE A 752 -54.59 -15.47 -8.88
C PHE A 752 -55.25 -16.55 -8.03
N ALA A 753 -56.53 -16.83 -8.29
CA ALA A 753 -57.23 -17.97 -7.70
C ALA A 753 -56.72 -19.32 -8.24
N THR A 754 -56.29 -19.34 -9.50
CA THR A 754 -55.71 -20.51 -10.19
C THR A 754 -54.44 -20.11 -10.94
N PRO A 755 -53.42 -20.98 -11.00
CA PRO A 755 -52.15 -20.64 -11.63
C PRO A 755 -52.33 -20.37 -13.13
N PRO A 756 -51.83 -19.23 -13.65
CA PRO A 756 -51.86 -18.97 -15.09
C PRO A 756 -50.94 -19.95 -15.83
N ARG A 757 -51.31 -20.34 -17.06
CA ARG A 757 -50.44 -21.18 -17.91
C ARG A 757 -49.15 -20.41 -18.24
N VAL A 758 -48.01 -21.01 -17.92
CA VAL A 758 -46.68 -20.48 -18.25
C VAL A 758 -45.82 -21.60 -18.80
N ASP A 759 -45.25 -21.41 -19.98
CA ASP A 759 -44.23 -22.30 -20.52
C ASP A 759 -42.90 -22.02 -19.82
N ILE A 760 -42.50 -22.90 -18.91
CA ILE A 760 -41.19 -22.85 -18.26
C ILE A 760 -40.23 -23.67 -19.12
N THR A 761 -39.48 -23.02 -20.01
CA THR A 761 -38.38 -23.64 -20.75
C THR A 761 -37.15 -23.74 -19.84
N VAL A 762 -37.13 -24.74 -18.96
CA VAL A 762 -35.97 -25.03 -18.11
C VAL A 762 -34.97 -25.86 -18.93
N GLY A 763 -33.82 -25.26 -19.25
CA GLY A 763 -32.65 -25.99 -19.77
C GLY A 763 -32.46 -25.97 -21.29
N GLN A 764 -31.88 -24.90 -21.84
CA GLN A 764 -31.17 -24.96 -23.13
C GLN A 764 -30.16 -23.80 -23.39
N SER A 765 -29.58 -23.18 -22.36
CA SER A 765 -28.58 -22.12 -22.58
C SER A 765 -27.11 -22.49 -22.32
N LEU A 766 -26.79 -23.70 -21.81
CA LEU A 766 -25.38 -24.09 -21.57
C LEU A 766 -25.14 -25.58 -21.84
N GLY A 767 -25.27 -25.97 -23.12
CA GLY A 767 -25.05 -27.34 -23.56
C GLY A 767 -25.07 -27.47 -25.08
N ARG A 768 -24.30 -26.63 -25.78
CA ARG A 768 -23.86 -26.85 -27.16
C ARG A 768 -22.79 -25.81 -27.47
N ASP A 769 -21.56 -26.28 -27.62
CA ASP A 769 -20.55 -25.62 -28.44
C ASP A 769 -21.19 -25.26 -29.78
N LYS A 770 -21.61 -23.99 -29.93
CA LYS A 770 -21.90 -23.42 -31.23
C LYS A 770 -20.60 -22.87 -31.78
N ALA A 771 -20.00 -23.69 -32.63
CA ALA A 771 -19.13 -23.32 -33.71
C ALA A 771 -19.31 -21.84 -34.12
N ARG A 772 -18.17 -21.14 -34.15
CA ARG A 772 -17.89 -19.87 -34.84
C ARG A 772 -19.02 -19.45 -35.79
N ARG A 773 -19.86 -18.51 -35.37
CA ARG A 773 -20.63 -17.70 -36.32
C ARG A 773 -19.63 -16.80 -37.04
N ALA A 774 -19.32 -17.17 -38.28
CA ALA A 774 -18.60 -16.32 -39.21
C ALA A 774 -19.33 -14.98 -39.35
N TYR A 775 -18.55 -13.92 -39.27
CA TYR A 775 -18.94 -12.55 -39.57
C TYR A 775 -19.56 -12.47 -40.97
N GLY A 776 -20.58 -11.62 -41.10
CA GLY A 776 -21.40 -11.51 -42.32
C GLY A 776 -20.58 -11.39 -43.59
N SER A 777 -20.92 -12.25 -44.56
CA SER A 777 -20.54 -12.13 -45.95
C SER A 777 -21.01 -10.77 -46.50
N GLN A 778 -20.09 -10.00 -47.06
CA GLN A 778 -20.36 -8.80 -47.84
C GLN A 778 -21.40 -9.04 -48.94
N PRO A 779 -22.23 -8.03 -49.29
CA PRO A 779 -23.09 -8.12 -50.46
C PRO A 779 -22.24 -8.14 -51.73
N ARG A 780 -22.49 -9.14 -52.59
CA ARG A 780 -21.90 -9.26 -53.93
C ARG A 780 -22.25 -8.01 -54.76
N GLN A 781 -21.25 -7.17 -55.02
CA GLN A 781 -21.26 -6.29 -56.19
C GLN A 781 -20.96 -7.12 -57.43
N GLY A 782 -21.87 -7.09 -58.40
CA GLY A 782 -21.63 -7.62 -59.73
C GLY A 782 -20.56 -6.79 -60.44
N SER A 783 -19.52 -7.45 -60.94
CA SER A 783 -18.68 -6.90 -62.00
C SER A 783 -18.65 -7.89 -63.16
N ALA A 784 -19.15 -7.41 -64.29
CA ALA A 784 -19.09 -8.06 -65.57
C ALA A 784 -17.69 -7.85 -66.20
N PHE A 785 -17.16 -8.91 -66.85
CA PHE A 785 -16.16 -8.88 -67.94
C PHE A 785 -14.76 -8.30 -67.59
N ARG A 786 -13.61 -8.87 -67.97
CA ARG A 786 -13.24 -9.59 -69.20
C ARG A 786 -11.84 -10.20 -69.00
N ALA A 787 -11.66 -11.46 -69.38
CA ALA A 787 -10.34 -12.07 -69.49
C ALA A 787 -9.60 -11.53 -70.74
N ARG A 788 -8.34 -11.13 -70.59
CA ARG A 788 -7.38 -11.02 -71.69
C ARG A 788 -6.17 -11.89 -71.35
N LYS A 789 -5.91 -12.85 -72.23
CA LYS A 789 -4.74 -13.75 -72.25
C LYS A 789 -3.63 -13.09 -73.09
N ARG A 790 -2.39 -13.54 -72.84
CA ARG A 790 -1.10 -13.35 -73.58
C ARG A 790 -0.36 -12.06 -73.22
N GLY A 791 0.95 -12.07 -72.95
CA GLY A 791 1.99 -13.10 -72.97
C GLY A 791 3.37 -12.44 -73.13
N GLY A 792 4.44 -13.12 -72.70
CA GLY A 792 5.83 -12.89 -73.14
C GLY A 792 6.60 -11.76 -72.48
N GLY A 793 7.80 -12.08 -71.97
CA GLY A 793 8.79 -11.15 -71.44
C GLY A 793 9.44 -11.69 -70.18
#